data_AF-A0AAU4YXL1-F1
#
_entry.id   AF-A0AAU4YXL1-F1
#
_cell.length_a   1.000
_cell.length_b   1.000
_cell.length_c   1.000
_cell.angle_alpha   90.00
_cell.angle_beta   90.00
_cell.angle_gamma   90.00
#
_symmetry.space_group_name_H-M   'P 1'
#
loop_
_entity.id
_entity.type
_entity.pdbx_description
1 polymer ?
#
loop_
_entity_poly.entity_id
_entity_poly.type
_entity_poly.pdbx_seq_one_letter_code
_entity_poly.pdbx_strand_id
1 'polypeptide(L)'
;MTDLLPEPRVPRLGRRRFLTAVGGTALGALAAGQFAWPESAEALDLDTAPFTLGVASGDPDHHSVVLWTRLAPDPLNGETGGMPAEPVEVRWELARDERFRHVVRRGTVTARPESAHSVHIVAEDLAPDRWYWYRFSTAAEGGAVHSRTGRTRTLPAPGDRPERLRFAFVSCQSWAGGAYPAYRDLAEQDIDFVLHLGDYIYETAGGGLAEFRRLHQLYKTSPDLRAAHARFPFFTTWDDHEVQNNYAADIAGAAGDGRPFLERRANGYQAYYEHLPLRPAQRPDGPDALLYRRFDFGRLAGFSVLDTRQYRSDQPCGDGRKEPCTEAYDPARTMTGIEQERWLLDGLDRSRARWNVIAQQTIMAAFDYDLGPGRIVNLDQWDGYPAARTRILDFFERKRPANPVVLSGDWHSAWVNDLKKDFGDPGSRTVATEFVGTSVSSGAGGWDADVRTGLPANPHVKFYNGTYRGYTLCDITPERWRTELRIVLSTGDAASPAFTLATYEVRDGRPGARRVGAGDGLTGRITDGATGAPLGNVQVTVTDTEGRRIGASTTDAAGEFLAFAPPGTYTLAANGVGYEPAEREVTLREGAGLTVDLGLTRSGARAGTGRTVPGPQSQAGSSDLVLSNDLVALAVSAGSEDPQLSGVTLGKPLDLAAVGRLDQIDWINLPYASVAQPRGANAWQQRTVKSDSVEVVSSTGAEASVRAVGRSTELPELAVTTTYSIRKGEPWVRADSVFTNNAATAVTFWTGDVLDHDGAGQRSGVAGHGTITAGSPADFAPAAPWIGMTGSDGQTYGLLYEDAQFTAYACGIWAMSQRKVTLEPGAAFTLRRRIAAVDNGGAADPFAVLGGL
;
A
#
# COMPACT_ATOMS: atom_id res chain seq x y z
N MET A 1 -31.42 49.61 -21.31
CA MET A 1 -32.07 48.87 -20.20
C MET A 1 -32.32 47.47 -20.72
N THR A 2 -31.33 46.59 -20.52
CA THR A 2 -31.33 45.52 -19.48
C THR A 2 -32.33 44.42 -19.85
N ASP A 3 -32.02 43.14 -19.91
CA ASP A 3 -30.81 42.32 -19.78
C ASP A 3 -31.22 40.96 -20.36
N LEU A 4 -30.39 40.34 -21.20
CA LEU A 4 -30.58 38.98 -21.70
C LEU A 4 -29.30 38.19 -21.36
N LEU A 5 -29.36 37.34 -20.33
CA LEU A 5 -28.37 36.30 -20.07
C LEU A 5 -29.00 34.94 -20.35
N PRO A 6 -28.44 34.13 -21.26
CA PRO A 6 -28.74 32.70 -21.32
C PRO A 6 -27.77 31.90 -20.44
N GLU A 7 -28.30 30.81 -19.90
CA GLU A 7 -27.63 29.84 -19.02
C GLU A 7 -26.33 29.22 -19.59
N PRO A 8 -25.38 28.84 -18.71
CA PRO A 8 -24.17 28.13 -19.13
C PRO A 8 -24.47 26.69 -19.56
N ARG A 9 -24.13 26.37 -20.80
CA ARG A 9 -24.17 25.01 -21.36
C ARG A 9 -23.01 24.17 -20.80
N VAL A 10 -23.34 23.11 -20.08
CA VAL A 10 -22.41 22.03 -19.70
C VAL A 10 -22.00 21.25 -20.97
N PRO A 11 -20.69 21.03 -21.24
CA PRO A 11 -20.26 20.18 -22.34
C PRO A 11 -20.64 18.71 -22.10
N ARG A 12 -21.38 18.11 -23.04
CA ARG A 12 -21.65 16.67 -23.08
C ARG A 12 -20.38 15.91 -23.46
N LEU A 13 -19.76 15.21 -22.50
CA LEU A 13 -18.67 14.26 -22.76
C LEU A 13 -19.25 12.95 -23.36
N GLY A 14 -18.80 12.59 -24.56
CA GLY A 14 -19.30 11.46 -25.33
C GLY A 14 -18.78 10.09 -24.86
N ARG A 15 -19.71 9.15 -24.68
CA ARG A 15 -19.58 7.73 -24.28
C ARG A 15 -18.69 6.81 -25.16
N ARG A 16 -17.75 7.33 -25.97
CA ARG A 16 -17.00 6.51 -26.96
C ARG A 16 -15.46 6.57 -26.88
N ARG A 17 -14.90 6.91 -25.72
CA ARG A 17 -13.47 6.71 -25.39
C ARG A 17 -13.24 5.99 -24.04
N PHE A 18 -14.23 5.22 -23.58
CA PHE A 18 -14.20 4.56 -22.26
C PHE A 18 -14.00 3.02 -22.32
N LEU A 19 -13.72 2.43 -23.48
CA LEU A 19 -13.62 0.96 -23.62
C LEU A 19 -12.45 0.51 -24.51
N THR A 20 -11.23 0.94 -24.17
CA THR A 20 -10.00 0.29 -24.66
C THR A 20 -8.84 0.57 -23.68
N ALA A 21 -8.87 -0.04 -22.49
CA ALA A 21 -7.72 -0.11 -21.57
C ALA A 21 -7.91 -1.17 -20.46
N VAL A 22 -8.58 -2.29 -20.75
CA VAL A 22 -8.66 -3.45 -19.84
C VAL A 22 -8.24 -4.68 -20.64
N GLY A 23 -7.14 -5.30 -20.21
CA GLY A 23 -6.66 -6.59 -20.71
C GLY A 23 -5.26 -6.55 -21.32
N GLY A 24 -4.26 -7.04 -20.58
CA GLY A 24 -2.97 -7.45 -21.14
C GLY A 24 -1.74 -7.11 -20.28
N THR A 25 -1.20 -8.14 -19.61
CA THR A 25 0.20 -8.29 -19.12
C THR A 25 0.72 -7.30 -18.06
N ALA A 26 0.72 -7.77 -16.81
CA ALA A 26 1.56 -7.30 -15.72
C ALA A 26 3.03 -7.68 -15.97
N LEU A 27 3.78 -6.78 -16.61
CA LEU A 27 5.25 -6.68 -16.66
C LEU A 27 5.55 -5.50 -17.62
N GLY A 28 5.67 -4.28 -17.09
CA GLY A 28 6.08 -3.11 -17.91
C GLY A 28 5.31 -1.80 -17.74
N ALA A 29 4.60 -1.56 -16.63
CA ALA A 29 3.89 -0.29 -16.38
C ALA A 29 4.62 0.65 -15.39
N LEU A 30 5.96 0.66 -15.39
CA LEU A 30 6.77 1.73 -14.77
C LEU A 30 7.60 2.53 -15.78
N ALA A 31 7.51 2.22 -17.08
CA ALA A 31 8.19 2.99 -18.13
C ALA A 31 7.18 3.71 -19.02
N ALA A 32 7.24 5.04 -19.01
CA ALA A 32 6.59 5.96 -19.95
C ALA A 32 5.06 6.02 -19.92
N GLY A 33 4.50 6.60 -18.85
CA GLY A 33 3.40 7.53 -19.07
C GLY A 33 3.91 8.61 -20.03
N GLN A 34 3.35 8.69 -21.24
CA GLN A 34 3.60 9.78 -22.17
C GLN A 34 3.06 11.08 -21.56
N PHE A 35 3.80 11.66 -20.62
CA PHE A 35 3.56 12.99 -20.11
C PHE A 35 4.08 13.98 -21.15
N ALA A 36 3.21 14.86 -21.65
CA ALA A 36 3.64 15.97 -22.47
C ALA A 36 4.56 16.85 -21.63
N TRP A 37 5.87 16.75 -21.85
CA TRP A 37 6.84 17.64 -21.24
C TRP A 37 6.54 19.07 -21.72
N PRO A 38 6.72 20.09 -20.86
CA PRO A 38 6.62 21.46 -21.32
C PRO A 38 7.61 21.67 -22.48
N GLU A 39 7.11 22.13 -23.63
CA GLU A 39 7.92 22.32 -24.84
C GLU A 39 8.83 23.56 -24.73
N SER A 40 8.53 24.51 -23.84
CA SER A 40 9.33 25.72 -23.62
C SER A 40 9.28 26.24 -22.17
N ALA A 41 10.36 26.91 -21.76
CA ALA A 41 10.46 27.57 -20.45
C ALA A 41 9.61 28.85 -20.33
N GLU A 42 9.29 29.51 -21.45
CA GLU A 42 8.49 30.75 -21.49
C GLU A 42 7.05 30.57 -20.99
N ALA A 43 6.52 29.34 -21.00
CA ALA A 43 5.18 29.02 -20.54
C ALA A 43 5.11 28.69 -19.03
N LEU A 44 6.25 28.71 -18.32
CA LEU A 44 6.35 28.30 -16.93
C LEU A 44 6.53 29.50 -15.99
N ASP A 45 5.97 29.40 -14.79
CA ASP A 45 6.27 30.33 -13.69
C ASP A 45 7.65 29.98 -13.13
N LEU A 46 8.69 30.69 -13.56
CA LEU A 46 10.09 30.50 -13.17
C LEU A 46 10.64 31.73 -12.42
N ASP A 47 11.70 31.52 -11.67
CA ASP A 47 12.46 32.63 -11.11
C ASP A 47 13.17 33.45 -12.19
N THR A 48 13.56 34.68 -11.83
CA THR A 48 14.32 35.56 -12.73
C THR A 48 15.62 34.89 -13.19
N ALA A 49 15.78 34.79 -14.51
CA ALA A 49 16.99 34.29 -15.14
C ALA A 49 18.23 35.10 -14.72
N PRO A 50 19.39 34.47 -14.45
CA PRO A 50 19.68 33.06 -14.68
C PRO A 50 19.31 32.11 -13.51
N PHE A 51 18.69 32.60 -12.43
CA PHE A 51 18.38 31.81 -11.23
C PHE A 51 17.04 31.04 -11.34
N THR A 52 16.66 30.57 -12.52
CA THR A 52 15.31 30.03 -12.82
C THR A 52 14.91 28.83 -11.95
N LEU A 53 15.89 28.04 -11.51
CA LEU A 53 15.73 26.86 -10.65
C LEU A 53 15.67 27.21 -9.15
N GLY A 54 15.73 28.50 -8.82
CA GLY A 54 15.69 29.02 -7.47
C GLY A 54 16.96 28.76 -6.68
N VAL A 55 16.80 28.76 -5.37
CA VAL A 55 17.89 28.61 -4.39
C VAL A 55 17.53 27.50 -3.41
N ALA A 56 18.53 26.87 -2.83
CA ALA A 56 18.35 25.87 -1.78
C ALA A 56 19.42 26.03 -0.71
N SER A 57 19.13 25.50 0.49
CA SER A 57 20.13 25.33 1.53
C SER A 57 20.02 23.94 2.12
N GLY A 58 21.10 23.43 2.70
CA GLY A 58 21.12 22.05 3.16
C GLY A 58 22.31 21.69 3.99
N ASP A 59 22.26 20.46 4.50
CA ASP A 59 23.26 19.88 5.39
C ASP A 59 23.75 20.84 6.50
N PRO A 60 22.87 21.58 7.21
CA PRO A 60 23.31 22.45 8.27
C PRO A 60 24.00 21.66 9.39
N ASP A 61 24.99 22.27 10.02
CA ASP A 61 25.43 21.90 11.35
C ASP A 61 25.26 23.11 12.30
N HIS A 62 25.88 23.06 13.48
CA HIS A 62 25.73 24.10 14.48
C HIS A 62 26.50 25.41 14.20
N HIS A 63 27.39 25.43 13.21
CA HIS A 63 28.20 26.59 12.86
C HIS A 63 28.30 26.85 11.34
N SER A 64 27.66 26.03 10.51
CA SER A 64 27.72 26.15 9.07
C SER A 64 26.48 25.61 8.36
N VAL A 65 26.29 26.02 7.11
CA VAL A 65 25.22 25.52 6.24
C VAL A 65 25.66 25.57 4.77
N VAL A 66 25.18 24.64 3.95
CA VAL A 66 25.36 24.69 2.50
C VAL A 66 24.36 25.65 1.89
N LEU A 67 24.82 26.57 1.05
CA LEU A 67 23.99 27.41 0.18
C LEU A 67 24.18 26.94 -1.26
N TRP A 68 23.08 26.80 -1.98
CA TRP A 68 23.04 26.27 -3.34
C TRP A 68 22.21 27.13 -4.30
N THR A 69 22.68 27.23 -5.53
CA THR A 69 21.90 27.67 -6.69
C THR A 69 22.53 27.09 -7.96
N ARG A 70 21.81 27.14 -9.09
CA ARG A 70 22.38 26.87 -10.42
C ARG A 70 22.02 28.00 -11.38
N LEU A 71 22.97 28.41 -12.21
CA LEU A 71 22.70 29.34 -13.31
C LEU A 71 22.15 28.53 -14.50
N ALA A 72 20.90 28.79 -14.87
CA ALA A 72 20.22 28.13 -15.98
C ALA A 72 19.14 29.08 -16.54
N PRO A 73 19.47 30.09 -17.36
CA PRO A 73 18.50 31.03 -17.92
C PRO A 73 17.40 30.34 -18.75
N ASP A 74 17.69 29.17 -19.34
CA ASP A 74 16.75 28.38 -20.13
C ASP A 74 16.81 26.91 -19.70
N PRO A 75 16.19 26.54 -18.56
CA PRO A 75 16.41 25.25 -17.90
C PRO A 75 15.83 24.03 -18.65
N LEU A 76 15.03 24.26 -19.71
CA LEU A 76 14.48 23.18 -20.53
C LEU A 76 15.22 23.00 -21.86
N ASN A 77 16.15 23.90 -22.17
CA ASN A 77 16.87 23.92 -23.43
C ASN A 77 18.29 23.34 -23.28
N GLY A 78 18.40 22.08 -23.66
CA GLY A 78 19.68 21.36 -23.69
C GLY A 78 20.27 21.08 -22.31
N GLU A 79 21.51 20.61 -22.32
CA GLU A 79 22.20 20.16 -21.10
C GLU A 79 22.63 21.33 -20.20
N THR A 80 23.04 22.45 -20.79
CA THR A 80 23.67 23.56 -20.07
C THR A 80 22.68 24.50 -19.39
N GLY A 81 21.38 24.36 -19.65
CA GLY A 81 20.35 25.28 -19.18
C GLY A 81 20.46 26.67 -19.82
N GLY A 82 20.99 26.75 -21.04
CA GLY A 82 21.21 28.01 -21.77
C GLY A 82 22.48 28.78 -21.36
N MET A 83 23.35 28.21 -20.51
CA MET A 83 24.60 28.86 -20.13
C MET A 83 25.70 28.72 -21.20
N PRO A 84 26.58 29.73 -21.37
CA PRO A 84 27.77 29.63 -22.21
C PRO A 84 28.82 28.68 -21.61
N ALA A 85 29.71 28.16 -22.45
CA ALA A 85 30.80 27.26 -22.05
C ALA A 85 31.99 28.01 -21.40
N GLU A 86 31.71 28.95 -20.49
CA GLU A 86 32.70 29.74 -19.76
C GLU A 86 32.36 29.86 -18.27
N PRO A 87 33.34 30.08 -17.39
CA PRO A 87 33.09 30.29 -15.97
C PRO A 87 32.40 31.63 -15.68
N VAL A 88 31.47 31.65 -14.73
CA VAL A 88 30.72 32.86 -14.33
C VAL A 88 30.91 33.14 -12.84
N GLU A 89 31.22 34.39 -12.49
CA GLU A 89 31.33 34.80 -11.09
C GLU A 89 29.95 35.02 -10.46
N VAL A 90 29.70 34.34 -9.35
CA VAL A 90 28.47 34.48 -8.55
C VAL A 90 28.83 35.03 -7.18
N ARG A 91 28.27 36.18 -6.84
CA ARG A 91 28.35 36.73 -5.49
C ARG A 91 27.25 36.13 -4.62
N TRP A 92 27.54 35.95 -3.35
CA TRP A 92 26.59 35.44 -2.36
C TRP A 92 26.65 36.25 -1.08
N GLU A 93 25.51 36.36 -0.40
CA GLU A 93 25.37 37.03 0.88
C GLU A 93 24.52 36.19 1.82
N LEU A 94 24.85 36.22 3.11
CA LEU A 94 24.08 35.64 4.22
C LEU A 94 23.89 36.71 5.29
N ALA A 95 22.67 36.93 5.74
CA ALA A 95 22.27 37.99 6.65
C ALA A 95 21.37 37.51 7.79
N ARG A 96 21.27 38.31 8.85
CA ARG A 96 20.37 38.07 9.99
C ARG A 96 18.94 38.56 9.78
N ASP A 97 18.69 39.22 8.65
CA ASP A 97 17.40 39.76 8.28
C ASP A 97 17.18 39.64 6.77
N GLU A 98 15.91 39.47 6.39
CA GLU A 98 15.47 39.29 5.01
C GLU A 98 15.81 40.47 4.09
N ARG A 99 15.97 41.67 4.64
CA ARG A 99 16.31 42.88 3.87
C ARG A 99 17.81 43.06 3.69
N PHE A 100 18.64 42.12 4.15
CA PHE A 100 20.10 42.14 4.07
C PHE A 100 20.74 43.41 4.67
N ARG A 101 20.14 43.98 5.73
CA ARG A 101 20.74 45.11 6.46
C ARG A 101 21.91 44.69 7.34
N HIS A 102 21.90 43.44 7.79
CA HIS A 102 22.90 42.85 8.68
C HIS A 102 23.52 41.60 8.05
N VAL A 103 24.32 41.80 6.99
CA VAL A 103 25.11 40.75 6.34
C VAL A 103 26.20 40.24 7.31
N VAL A 104 26.20 38.93 7.55
CA VAL A 104 27.16 38.25 8.43
C VAL A 104 28.25 37.52 7.64
N ARG A 105 27.93 37.01 6.45
CA ARG A 105 28.90 36.36 5.55
C ARG A 105 28.60 36.78 4.12
N ARG A 106 29.63 36.87 3.29
CA ARG A 106 29.53 37.12 1.86
C ARG A 106 30.79 36.65 1.16
N GLY A 107 30.70 36.46 -0.15
CA GLY A 107 31.86 36.17 -0.98
C GLY A 107 31.50 36.08 -2.45
N THR A 108 32.46 35.58 -3.23
CA THR A 108 32.31 35.27 -4.64
C THR A 108 32.74 33.83 -4.86
N VAL A 109 32.05 33.12 -5.74
CA VAL A 109 32.38 31.77 -6.19
C VAL A 109 32.26 31.71 -7.71
N THR A 110 33.11 30.90 -8.35
CA THR A 110 33.07 30.70 -9.79
C THR A 110 32.17 29.50 -10.12
N ALA A 111 31.02 29.75 -10.74
CA ALA A 111 30.17 28.72 -11.33
C ALA A 111 30.78 28.26 -12.65
N ARG A 112 31.02 26.95 -12.81
CA ARG A 112 31.79 26.41 -13.94
C ARG A 112 30.97 25.51 -14.86
N PRO A 113 31.25 25.48 -16.18
CA PRO A 113 30.53 24.62 -17.12
C PRO A 113 30.58 23.13 -16.78
N GLU A 114 31.72 22.65 -16.26
CA GLU A 114 31.91 21.22 -15.96
C GLU A 114 30.96 20.72 -14.87
N SER A 115 30.47 21.63 -14.01
CA SER A 115 29.49 21.37 -12.96
C SER A 115 28.12 21.99 -13.28
N ALA A 116 27.81 22.17 -14.56
CA ALA A 116 26.56 22.73 -15.05
C ALA A 116 26.23 24.12 -14.47
N HIS A 117 27.25 24.92 -14.15
CA HIS A 117 27.14 26.22 -13.48
C HIS A 117 26.36 26.15 -12.15
N SER A 118 26.39 25.01 -11.48
CA SER A 118 25.95 24.88 -10.09
C SER A 118 26.93 25.58 -9.14
N VAL A 119 26.39 26.03 -8.02
CA VAL A 119 27.11 26.73 -6.96
C VAL A 119 26.85 26.00 -5.65
N HIS A 120 27.91 25.64 -4.95
CA HIS A 120 27.86 25.07 -3.60
C HIS A 120 28.79 25.87 -2.69
N ILE A 121 28.25 26.36 -1.57
CA ILE A 121 29.00 27.20 -0.62
C ILE A 121 28.76 26.66 0.77
N VAL A 122 29.83 26.30 1.48
CA VAL A 122 29.75 26.05 2.92
C VAL A 122 29.94 27.40 3.62
N ALA A 123 28.84 28.01 4.07
CA ALA A 123 28.89 29.25 4.84
C ALA A 123 29.20 28.91 6.31
N GLU A 124 30.41 29.19 6.76
CA GLU A 124 30.92 28.81 8.09
C GLU A 124 30.92 29.97 9.10
N ASP A 125 31.36 29.65 10.32
CA ASP A 125 31.50 30.56 11.46
C ASP A 125 30.17 31.27 11.83
N LEU A 126 29.08 30.53 11.77
CA LEU A 126 27.73 30.96 12.11
C LEU A 126 27.42 30.67 13.58
N ALA A 127 26.48 31.42 14.14
CA ALA A 127 26.00 31.14 15.50
C ALA A 127 25.07 29.91 15.47
N PRO A 128 25.11 29.03 16.47
CA PRO A 128 24.20 27.90 16.56
C PRO A 128 22.76 28.36 16.75
N ASP A 129 21.84 27.47 16.41
CA ASP A 129 20.40 27.62 16.62
C ASP A 129 19.81 28.93 16.08
N ARG A 130 20.16 29.28 14.83
CA ARG A 130 19.88 30.62 14.30
C ARG A 130 19.33 30.57 12.87
N TRP A 131 18.25 31.32 12.64
CA TRP A 131 17.74 31.62 11.30
C TRP A 131 18.58 32.70 10.61
N TYR A 132 18.83 32.48 9.31
CA TYR A 132 19.52 33.41 8.41
C TYR A 132 18.77 33.51 7.07
N TRP A 133 19.05 34.57 6.32
CA TRP A 133 18.58 34.79 4.96
C TRP A 133 19.76 34.87 4.01
N TYR A 134 19.64 34.28 2.82
CA TYR A 134 20.71 34.25 1.83
C TYR A 134 20.21 34.56 0.43
N ARG A 135 21.11 35.09 -0.40
CA ARG A 135 20.83 35.37 -1.82
C ARG A 135 22.11 35.30 -2.64
N PHE A 136 21.93 35.13 -3.94
CA PHE A 136 22.99 35.15 -4.93
C PHE A 136 22.80 36.33 -5.89
N SER A 137 23.88 36.74 -6.55
CA SER A 137 23.81 37.69 -7.66
C SER A 137 24.94 37.46 -8.65
N THR A 138 24.65 37.72 -9.93
CA THR A 138 25.64 37.70 -11.00
C THR A 138 25.45 38.92 -11.90
N ALA A 139 26.50 39.32 -12.62
CA ALA A 139 26.39 40.35 -13.63
C ALA A 139 25.57 39.82 -14.83
N ALA A 140 24.68 40.66 -15.38
CA ALA A 140 23.98 40.42 -16.63
C ALA A 140 23.89 41.72 -17.44
N GLU A 141 23.42 41.64 -18.68
CA GLU A 141 23.10 42.82 -19.48
C GLU A 141 22.04 43.67 -18.76
N GLY A 142 22.36 44.95 -18.49
CA GLY A 142 21.46 45.87 -17.78
C GLY A 142 21.64 45.94 -16.26
N GLY A 143 22.54 45.16 -15.66
CA GLY A 143 22.89 45.27 -14.24
C GLY A 143 23.11 43.94 -13.52
N ALA A 144 23.33 43.99 -12.22
CA ALA A 144 23.38 42.78 -11.40
C ALA A 144 21.97 42.20 -11.25
N VAL A 145 21.80 40.90 -11.53
CA VAL A 145 20.56 40.17 -11.28
C VAL A 145 20.70 39.43 -9.96
N HIS A 146 19.64 39.42 -9.15
CA HIS A 146 19.58 38.72 -7.87
C HIS A 146 18.69 37.48 -7.97
N SER A 147 19.08 36.42 -7.25
CA SER A 147 18.19 35.28 -7.02
C SER A 147 17.00 35.69 -6.14
N ARG A 148 15.99 34.82 -6.03
CA ARG A 148 15.05 34.89 -4.89
C ARG A 148 15.83 34.81 -3.57
N THR A 149 15.26 35.37 -2.50
CA THR A 149 15.83 35.26 -1.16
C THR A 149 15.47 33.89 -0.57
N GLY A 150 16.48 33.17 -0.11
CA GLY A 150 16.28 31.96 0.69
C GLY A 150 16.40 32.25 2.19
N ARG A 151 15.88 31.34 3.00
CA ARG A 151 15.97 31.29 4.46
C ARG A 151 16.54 29.94 4.87
N THR A 152 17.39 29.94 5.88
CA THR A 152 18.06 28.73 6.36
C THR A 152 18.32 28.79 7.87
N ARG A 153 18.68 27.66 8.49
CA ARG A 153 18.91 27.56 9.94
C ARG A 153 20.14 26.70 10.24
N THR A 154 20.98 27.16 11.17
CA THR A 154 22.01 26.33 11.82
C THR A 154 21.41 25.48 12.94
N LEU A 155 21.95 24.28 13.14
CA LEU A 155 21.48 23.38 14.20
C LEU A 155 21.87 23.88 15.60
N PRO A 156 21.23 23.40 16.67
CA PRO A 156 21.71 23.59 18.04
C PRO A 156 23.11 22.99 18.24
N ALA A 157 23.89 23.52 19.18
CA ALA A 157 25.20 22.95 19.47
C ALA A 157 25.04 21.54 20.09
N PRO A 158 25.98 20.60 19.90
CA PRO A 158 25.85 19.21 20.39
C PRO A 158 25.61 19.05 21.91
N GLY A 159 25.93 20.07 22.70
CA GLY A 159 25.69 20.10 24.14
C GLY A 159 24.30 20.56 24.55
N ASP A 160 23.59 21.28 23.66
CA ASP A 160 22.34 21.95 23.95
C ASP A 160 21.20 20.95 24.13
N ARG A 161 20.18 21.36 24.89
CA ARG A 161 18.99 20.55 25.18
C ARG A 161 17.74 21.29 24.70
N PRO A 162 17.52 21.40 23.38
CA PRO A 162 16.34 22.06 22.87
C PRO A 162 15.08 21.36 23.37
N GLU A 163 14.05 22.15 23.70
CA GLU A 163 12.78 21.63 24.24
C GLU A 163 11.88 21.05 23.14
N ARG A 164 12.13 21.44 21.89
CA ARG A 164 11.32 21.05 20.73
C ARG A 164 12.16 20.99 19.46
N LEU A 165 11.82 20.04 18.58
CA LEU A 165 12.25 19.95 17.19
C LEU A 165 11.00 19.70 16.34
N ARG A 166 10.78 20.47 15.28
CA ARG A 166 9.73 20.18 14.30
C ARG A 166 10.34 20.06 12.91
N PHE A 167 10.11 18.96 12.22
CA PHE A 167 10.64 18.74 10.86
C PHE A 167 9.63 17.97 10.01
N ALA A 168 9.80 18.04 8.69
CA ALA A 168 9.02 17.23 7.76
C ALA A 168 9.92 16.26 7.01
N PHE A 169 9.38 15.11 6.60
CA PHE A 169 10.04 14.24 5.64
C PHE A 169 9.14 13.88 4.46
N VAL A 170 9.77 13.68 3.31
CA VAL A 170 9.16 13.51 1.98
C VAL A 170 9.95 12.49 1.16
N SER A 171 9.30 11.87 0.18
CA SER A 171 9.92 11.04 -0.85
C SER A 171 9.03 10.98 -2.10
N CYS A 172 9.53 10.38 -3.17
CA CYS A 172 8.72 9.91 -4.31
C CYS A 172 7.84 11.03 -4.92
N GLN A 173 8.50 11.95 -5.62
CA GLN A 173 7.87 13.15 -6.16
C GLN A 173 7.74 13.10 -7.70
N SER A 174 7.32 11.98 -8.30
CA SER A 174 7.17 11.86 -9.76
C SER A 174 6.52 13.09 -10.40
N TRP A 175 7.14 13.61 -11.45
CA TRP A 175 6.68 14.82 -12.13
C TRP A 175 5.28 14.64 -12.74
N ALA A 176 4.32 15.46 -12.30
CA ALA A 176 2.92 15.40 -12.71
C ALA A 176 2.41 16.70 -13.35
N GLY A 177 3.31 17.51 -13.92
CA GLY A 177 2.94 18.71 -14.68
C GLY A 177 3.11 20.05 -13.94
N GLY A 178 4.10 20.19 -13.05
CA GLY A 178 4.48 21.50 -12.51
C GLY A 178 4.19 21.70 -11.03
N ALA A 179 2.96 21.45 -10.61
CA ALA A 179 2.54 21.76 -9.25
C ALA A 179 2.77 20.61 -8.27
N TYR A 180 3.13 20.96 -7.04
CA TYR A 180 3.20 20.05 -5.89
C TYR A 180 2.46 20.67 -4.70
N PRO A 181 1.13 20.48 -4.59
CA PRO A 181 0.35 21.05 -3.50
C PRO A 181 0.83 20.61 -2.11
N ALA A 182 1.47 19.42 -2.00
CA ALA A 182 2.10 18.97 -0.76
C ALA A 182 3.28 19.86 -0.34
N TYR A 183 4.14 20.28 -1.29
CA TYR A 183 5.22 21.23 -0.99
C TYR A 183 4.70 22.63 -0.70
N ARG A 184 3.61 23.06 -1.35
CA ARG A 184 2.94 24.32 -1.03
C ARG A 184 2.48 24.35 0.43
N ASP A 185 1.75 23.32 0.88
CA ASP A 185 1.33 23.20 2.28
C ASP A 185 2.53 23.07 3.23
N LEU A 186 3.56 22.33 2.86
CA LEU A 186 4.80 22.20 3.64
C LEU A 186 5.49 23.55 3.83
N ALA A 187 5.56 24.39 2.79
CA ALA A 187 6.18 25.71 2.83
C ALA A 187 5.52 26.68 3.82
N GLU A 188 4.25 26.44 4.15
CA GLU A 188 3.47 27.20 5.14
C GLU A 188 3.69 26.71 6.58
N GLN A 189 4.32 25.55 6.77
CA GLN A 189 4.57 25.00 8.10
C GLN A 189 5.68 25.76 8.85
N ASP A 190 5.63 25.70 10.18
CA ASP A 190 6.72 26.17 11.04
C ASP A 190 7.59 24.97 11.43
N ILE A 191 8.63 24.70 10.64
CA ILE A 191 9.57 23.58 10.78
C ILE A 191 11.02 24.06 10.70
N ASP A 192 11.93 23.26 11.28
CA ASP A 192 13.36 23.52 11.39
C ASP A 192 14.13 23.06 10.15
N PHE A 193 13.76 21.92 9.55
CA PHE A 193 14.35 21.37 8.32
C PHE A 193 13.39 20.40 7.61
N VAL A 194 13.75 20.03 6.37
CA VAL A 194 13.11 18.97 5.58
C VAL A 194 14.08 17.83 5.34
N LEU A 195 13.59 16.60 5.39
CA LEU A 195 14.35 15.39 5.07
C LEU A 195 13.75 14.72 3.82
N HIS A 196 14.52 14.64 2.73
CA HIS A 196 14.11 13.93 1.51
C HIS A 196 14.72 12.53 1.49
N LEU A 197 13.88 11.50 1.45
CA LEU A 197 14.28 10.10 1.64
C LEU A 197 14.60 9.34 0.35
N GLY A 198 14.37 9.94 -0.82
CA GLY A 198 14.71 9.37 -2.12
C GLY A 198 13.61 9.57 -3.16
N ASP A 199 13.88 9.19 -4.40
CA ASP A 199 13.02 9.43 -5.56
C ASP A 199 12.68 10.91 -5.76
N TYR A 200 13.71 11.75 -5.65
CA TYR A 200 13.64 13.18 -5.95
C TYR A 200 13.37 13.41 -7.43
N ILE A 201 13.93 12.57 -8.29
CA ILE A 201 13.58 12.46 -9.71
C ILE A 201 13.18 11.02 -10.04
N TYR A 202 12.53 10.85 -11.19
CA TYR A 202 12.33 9.57 -11.85
C TYR A 202 13.05 9.58 -13.18
N GLU A 203 13.84 8.55 -13.43
CA GLU A 203 14.66 8.40 -14.63
C GLU A 203 13.83 8.11 -15.88
N THR A 204 14.43 8.37 -17.03
CA THR A 204 13.92 7.88 -18.33
C THR A 204 14.79 6.71 -18.79
N ALA A 205 14.48 6.16 -19.97
CA ALA A 205 15.36 5.18 -20.61
C ALA A 205 16.79 5.73 -20.80
N GLY A 206 16.94 7.05 -21.04
CA GLY A 206 18.23 7.71 -21.19
C GLY A 206 18.99 7.78 -19.86
N GLY A 207 20.28 7.42 -19.88
CA GLY A 207 21.15 7.40 -18.68
C GLY A 207 22.36 8.33 -18.75
N GLY A 208 22.33 9.32 -19.64
CA GLY A 208 23.42 10.27 -19.84
C GLY A 208 23.38 11.40 -18.82
N LEU A 209 24.55 11.99 -18.52
CA LEU A 209 24.62 13.14 -17.62
C LEU A 209 23.70 14.29 -18.06
N ALA A 210 23.64 14.57 -19.36
CA ALA A 210 22.72 15.55 -19.95
C ALA A 210 21.25 15.27 -19.61
N GLU A 211 20.84 14.00 -19.65
CA GLU A 211 19.45 13.60 -19.37
C GLU A 211 19.14 13.73 -17.87
N PHE A 212 20.02 13.26 -16.98
CA PHE A 212 19.82 13.46 -15.55
C PHE A 212 19.82 14.94 -15.15
N ARG A 213 20.68 15.77 -15.76
CA ARG A 213 20.65 17.23 -15.58
C ARG A 213 19.31 17.81 -16.03
N ARG A 214 18.76 17.36 -17.17
CA ARG A 214 17.46 17.80 -17.67
C ARG A 214 16.32 17.40 -16.74
N LEU A 215 16.35 16.18 -16.19
CA LEU A 215 15.35 15.71 -15.23
C LEU A 215 15.35 16.55 -13.95
N HIS A 216 16.52 16.80 -13.37
CA HIS A 216 16.59 17.66 -12.18
C HIS A 216 16.10 19.09 -12.46
N GLN A 217 16.41 19.64 -13.64
CA GLN A 217 15.88 20.94 -14.08
C GLN A 217 14.35 20.91 -14.19
N LEU A 218 13.79 19.89 -14.85
CA LEU A 218 12.35 19.69 -15.01
C LEU A 218 11.64 19.71 -13.66
N TYR A 219 12.11 18.92 -12.69
CA TYR A 219 11.48 18.85 -11.36
C TYR A 219 11.56 20.20 -10.63
N LYS A 220 12.67 20.93 -10.75
CA LYS A 220 12.83 22.27 -10.17
C LYS A 220 12.09 23.37 -10.93
N THR A 221 11.41 23.07 -12.04
CA THR A 221 10.46 24.01 -12.64
C THR A 221 9.18 24.18 -11.80
N SER A 222 8.95 23.32 -10.80
CA SER A 222 7.84 23.50 -9.85
C SER A 222 8.04 24.74 -8.96
N PRO A 223 7.09 25.70 -8.94
CA PRO A 223 7.16 26.84 -8.03
C PRO A 223 7.08 26.40 -6.56
N ASP A 224 6.30 25.36 -6.25
CA ASP A 224 6.12 24.83 -4.90
C ASP A 224 7.41 24.20 -4.36
N LEU A 225 8.10 23.41 -5.19
CA LEU A 225 9.40 22.82 -4.83
C LEU A 225 10.46 23.90 -4.59
N ARG A 226 10.54 24.91 -5.47
CA ARG A 226 11.48 26.04 -5.28
C ARG A 226 11.12 26.86 -4.03
N ALA A 227 9.84 27.00 -3.70
CA ALA A 227 9.40 27.71 -2.49
C ALA A 227 9.84 26.95 -1.23
N ALA A 228 9.64 25.63 -1.19
CA ALA A 228 10.09 24.80 -0.08
C ALA A 228 11.62 24.84 0.10
N HIS A 229 12.41 24.67 -0.97
CA HIS A 229 13.88 24.78 -0.95
C HIS A 229 14.39 26.16 -0.51
N ALA A 230 13.72 27.22 -0.94
CA ALA A 230 14.06 28.57 -0.50
C ALA A 230 13.69 28.81 0.96
N ARG A 231 12.76 28.05 1.55
CA ARG A 231 12.24 28.30 2.89
C ARG A 231 13.02 27.57 4.00
N PHE A 232 13.47 26.34 3.74
CA PHE A 232 14.06 25.46 4.75
C PHE A 232 15.40 24.87 4.31
N PRO A 233 16.29 24.52 5.25
CA PRO A 233 17.39 23.62 4.95
C PRO A 233 16.90 22.19 4.70
N PHE A 234 17.47 21.53 3.69
CA PHE A 234 17.18 20.14 3.34
C PHE A 234 18.35 19.22 3.73
N PHE A 235 18.02 18.07 4.31
CA PHE A 235 18.87 16.89 4.30
C PHE A 235 18.33 15.94 3.25
N THR A 236 19.14 15.52 2.30
CA THR A 236 18.70 14.59 1.24
C THR A 236 19.51 13.29 1.26
N THR A 237 18.83 12.19 0.96
CA THR A 237 19.41 10.95 0.48
C THR A 237 18.71 10.53 -0.80
N TRP A 238 19.31 9.64 -1.59
CA TRP A 238 18.71 9.08 -2.80
C TRP A 238 18.04 7.74 -2.50
N ASP A 239 17.23 7.29 -3.45
CA ASP A 239 16.83 5.89 -3.59
C ASP A 239 17.25 5.37 -4.98
N ASP A 240 16.45 4.53 -5.63
CA ASP A 240 16.77 3.92 -6.91
C ASP A 240 16.56 4.86 -8.10
N HIS A 241 15.48 5.63 -8.11
CA HIS A 241 15.07 6.43 -9.27
C HIS A 241 15.97 7.64 -9.58
N GLU A 242 16.88 8.01 -8.67
CA GLU A 242 18.00 8.91 -8.97
C GLU A 242 18.96 8.34 -10.03
N VAL A 243 18.91 7.04 -10.30
CA VAL A 243 19.75 6.35 -11.28
C VAL A 243 18.90 5.46 -12.19
N GLN A 244 18.26 4.44 -11.61
CA GLN A 244 17.53 3.42 -12.33
C GLN A 244 16.71 2.58 -11.35
N ASN A 245 15.41 2.42 -11.65
CA ASN A 245 14.48 1.61 -10.89
C ASN A 245 15.11 0.28 -10.46
N ASN A 246 15.07 0.00 -9.16
CA ASN A 246 15.54 -1.20 -8.48
C ASN A 246 17.06 -1.50 -8.62
N TYR A 247 17.95 -0.54 -8.88
CA TYR A 247 19.39 -0.87 -8.95
C TYR A 247 19.98 -1.34 -7.62
N ALA A 248 20.97 -2.24 -7.65
CA ALA A 248 21.62 -2.78 -6.45
C ALA A 248 23.14 -2.73 -6.55
N ALA A 249 23.76 -1.82 -5.79
CA ALA A 249 25.18 -1.52 -5.88
C ALA A 249 25.63 -1.26 -7.33
N ASP A 250 26.40 -2.17 -7.93
CA ASP A 250 26.91 -2.12 -9.30
C ASP A 250 26.07 -2.92 -10.30
N ILE A 251 24.92 -3.43 -9.88
CA ILE A 251 23.97 -4.21 -10.68
C ILE A 251 22.81 -3.32 -11.13
N ALA A 252 22.56 -3.34 -12.43
CA ALA A 252 21.44 -2.64 -13.05
C ALA A 252 20.10 -3.27 -12.64
N GLY A 253 19.10 -2.44 -12.38
CA GLY A 253 17.72 -2.89 -12.17
C GLY A 253 16.95 -3.02 -13.49
N ALA A 254 16.03 -2.10 -13.76
CA ALA A 254 15.23 -2.08 -15.00
C ALA A 254 16.06 -1.90 -16.28
N ALA A 255 15.46 -2.11 -17.45
CA ALA A 255 16.14 -1.90 -18.74
C ALA A 255 16.51 -0.42 -18.96
N GLY A 256 17.78 -0.15 -19.26
CA GLY A 256 18.28 1.17 -19.66
C GLY A 256 18.49 1.30 -21.18
N ASP A 257 19.24 2.31 -21.58
CA ASP A 257 19.63 2.58 -22.98
C ASP A 257 20.86 1.78 -23.47
N GLY A 258 21.22 0.71 -22.77
CA GLY A 258 22.32 -0.18 -23.13
C GLY A 258 23.72 0.32 -22.74
N ARG A 259 23.84 1.48 -22.09
CA ARG A 259 25.12 1.95 -21.54
C ARG A 259 25.59 1.09 -20.36
N PRO A 260 26.91 1.04 -20.06
CA PRO A 260 27.41 0.41 -18.84
C PRO A 260 26.75 1.01 -17.59
N PHE A 261 26.26 0.17 -16.68
CA PHE A 261 25.50 0.63 -15.53
C PHE A 261 26.27 1.59 -14.62
N LEU A 262 27.55 1.32 -14.34
CA LEU A 262 28.37 2.22 -13.53
C LEU A 262 28.59 3.59 -14.19
N GLU A 263 28.58 3.67 -15.52
CA GLU A 263 28.58 4.96 -16.23
C GLU A 263 27.25 5.70 -15.97
N ARG A 264 26.11 4.99 -16.03
CA ARG A 264 24.80 5.55 -15.69
C ARG A 264 24.76 6.05 -14.25
N ARG A 265 25.25 5.26 -13.30
CA ARG A 265 25.31 5.59 -11.87
C ARG A 265 26.16 6.84 -11.63
N ALA A 266 27.34 6.91 -12.26
CA ALA A 266 28.19 8.10 -12.21
C ALA A 266 27.48 9.36 -12.71
N ASN A 267 26.75 9.25 -13.83
CA ASN A 267 25.98 10.35 -14.39
C ASN A 267 24.83 10.80 -13.46
N GLY A 268 24.09 9.85 -12.88
CA GLY A 268 23.01 10.12 -11.93
C GLY A 268 23.53 10.81 -10.66
N TYR A 269 24.60 10.27 -10.06
CA TYR A 269 25.20 10.84 -8.85
C TYR A 269 25.81 12.24 -9.09
N GLN A 270 26.48 12.45 -10.24
CA GLN A 270 27.00 13.76 -10.61
C GLN A 270 25.88 14.78 -10.75
N ALA A 271 24.79 14.45 -11.46
CA ALA A 271 23.64 15.33 -11.59
C ALA A 271 22.95 15.59 -10.24
N TYR A 272 22.83 14.58 -9.38
CA TYR A 272 22.27 14.71 -8.03
C TYR A 272 23.06 15.74 -7.20
N TYR A 273 24.39 15.62 -7.16
CA TYR A 273 25.25 16.58 -6.47
C TYR A 273 25.12 17.99 -7.05
N GLU A 274 25.09 18.15 -8.38
CA GLU A 274 24.95 19.45 -9.04
C GLU A 274 23.64 20.17 -8.70
N HIS A 275 22.58 19.44 -8.33
CA HIS A 275 21.24 19.99 -8.16
C HIS A 275 20.74 20.08 -6.71
N LEU A 276 21.50 19.55 -5.75
CA LEU A 276 21.07 19.49 -4.35
C LEU A 276 22.12 20.10 -3.41
N PRO A 277 21.68 20.68 -2.27
CA PRO A 277 22.54 21.44 -1.36
C PRO A 277 23.37 20.52 -0.44
N LEU A 278 24.27 19.74 -1.04
CA LEU A 278 25.15 18.80 -0.35
C LEU A 278 26.51 19.41 -0.03
N ARG A 279 27.19 18.91 1.01
CA ARG A 279 28.57 19.35 1.31
C ARG A 279 29.55 18.74 0.30
N PRO A 280 30.75 19.32 0.16
CA PRO A 280 31.79 18.79 -0.71
C PRO A 280 32.18 17.32 -0.42
N ALA A 281 31.98 16.84 0.81
CA ALA A 281 32.25 15.45 1.18
C ALA A 281 31.32 14.44 0.47
N GLN A 282 30.16 14.87 -0.01
CA GLN A 282 29.21 14.06 -0.79
C GLN A 282 29.44 14.16 -2.30
N ARG A 283 30.47 14.91 -2.75
CA ARG A 283 30.78 15.00 -4.17
C ARG A 283 31.18 13.60 -4.69
N PRO A 284 30.56 13.12 -5.78
CA PRO A 284 30.91 11.81 -6.32
C PRO A 284 32.29 11.81 -6.98
N ASP A 285 32.95 10.65 -6.92
CA ASP A 285 34.11 10.28 -7.73
C ASP A 285 33.68 9.14 -8.67
N GLY A 286 33.37 9.50 -9.91
CA GLY A 286 32.76 8.57 -10.86
C GLY A 286 31.46 7.98 -10.30
N PRO A 287 31.33 6.64 -10.22
CA PRO A 287 30.11 5.99 -9.74
C PRO A 287 29.99 5.95 -8.22
N ASP A 288 30.93 6.49 -7.45
CA ASP A 288 30.93 6.36 -5.98
C ASP A 288 30.76 7.71 -5.29
N ALA A 289 29.88 7.79 -4.28
CA ALA A 289 29.86 8.90 -3.34
C ALA A 289 29.74 8.41 -1.89
N LEU A 290 30.05 9.27 -0.92
CA LEU A 290 29.77 9.03 0.50
C LEU A 290 28.56 9.84 0.92
N LEU A 291 27.36 9.32 0.69
CA LEU A 291 26.12 10.05 0.97
C LEU A 291 25.65 9.91 2.41
N TYR A 292 25.79 8.71 3.00
CA TYR A 292 25.34 8.47 4.37
C TYR A 292 26.13 9.31 5.38
N ARG A 293 25.42 9.86 6.35
CA ARG A 293 25.99 10.83 7.31
C ARG A 293 25.13 10.95 8.57
N ARG A 294 25.70 11.60 9.59
CA ARG A 294 25.05 11.84 10.88
C ARG A 294 25.03 13.32 11.21
N PHE A 295 23.94 13.77 11.80
CA PHE A 295 23.82 15.09 12.41
C PHE A 295 22.98 15.01 13.68
N ASP A 296 23.15 15.98 14.57
CA ASP A 296 22.47 16.05 15.86
C ASP A 296 21.72 17.38 15.99
N PHE A 297 20.48 17.31 16.48
CA PHE A 297 19.72 18.48 16.92
C PHE A 297 19.92 18.66 18.44
N GLY A 298 21.10 19.16 18.80
CA GLY A 298 21.59 19.15 20.18
C GLY A 298 21.55 17.74 20.77
N ARG A 299 21.05 17.59 21.99
CA ARG A 299 20.82 16.28 22.64
C ARG A 299 19.39 15.76 22.48
N LEU A 300 18.52 16.46 21.77
CA LEU A 300 17.14 16.05 21.62
C LEU A 300 17.02 14.87 20.64
N ALA A 301 17.58 15.00 19.45
CA ALA A 301 17.49 13.96 18.43
C ALA A 301 18.82 13.84 17.65
N GLY A 302 19.27 12.60 17.44
CA GLY A 302 20.41 12.28 16.58
C GLY A 302 19.93 11.50 15.36
N PHE A 303 20.36 11.90 14.18
CA PHE A 303 19.90 11.36 12.89
C PHE A 303 21.03 10.61 12.20
N SER A 304 20.81 9.33 11.87
CA SER A 304 21.66 8.56 10.98
C SER A 304 20.95 8.46 9.62
N VAL A 305 21.40 9.23 8.64
CA VAL A 305 20.89 9.21 7.25
C VAL A 305 21.61 8.11 6.49
N LEU A 306 20.86 7.14 5.97
CA LEU A 306 21.40 5.96 5.30
C LEU A 306 21.35 6.07 3.77
N ASP A 307 22.00 5.10 3.15
CA ASP A 307 22.06 4.82 1.71
C ASP A 307 21.85 3.31 1.58
N THR A 308 20.66 2.90 1.15
CA THR A 308 20.33 1.47 0.98
C THR A 308 20.44 1.01 -0.46
N ARG A 309 21.15 1.74 -1.32
CA ARG A 309 21.28 1.40 -2.75
C ARG A 309 22.73 1.21 -3.20
N GLN A 310 23.65 2.10 -2.85
CA GLN A 310 25.02 2.04 -3.39
C GLN A 310 25.81 0.79 -2.95
N TYR A 311 25.46 0.19 -1.80
CA TYR A 311 26.26 -0.87 -1.17
C TYR A 311 25.48 -2.16 -0.88
N ARG A 312 24.22 -2.25 -1.32
CA ARG A 312 23.39 -3.43 -1.07
C ARG A 312 23.82 -4.63 -1.92
N SER A 313 23.57 -5.83 -1.41
CA SER A 313 23.54 -7.02 -2.28
C SER A 313 22.42 -6.89 -3.31
N ASP A 314 22.47 -7.68 -4.38
CA ASP A 314 21.36 -7.79 -5.34
C ASP A 314 20.04 -8.16 -4.64
N GLN A 315 18.90 -7.93 -5.26
CA GLN A 315 17.64 -8.48 -4.76
C GLN A 315 17.64 -9.99 -4.97
N PRO A 316 17.35 -10.80 -3.94
CA PRO A 316 17.38 -12.25 -4.08
C PRO A 316 16.25 -12.73 -5.00
N CYS A 317 16.37 -13.96 -5.49
CA CYS A 317 15.29 -14.67 -6.20
C CYS A 317 14.75 -13.95 -7.47
N GLY A 318 15.60 -13.11 -8.09
CA GLY A 318 15.22 -12.31 -9.26
C GLY A 318 14.17 -11.26 -8.96
N ASP A 319 14.21 -10.68 -7.75
CA ASP A 319 13.42 -9.52 -7.32
C ASP A 319 11.88 -9.70 -7.36
N GLY A 320 11.13 -8.65 -7.06
CA GLY A 320 9.68 -8.58 -7.13
C GLY A 320 8.99 -9.18 -5.90
N ARG A 321 7.67 -9.34 -6.05
CA ARG A 321 6.82 -9.88 -4.99
C ARG A 321 6.60 -11.36 -5.17
N LYS A 322 7.21 -12.18 -4.31
CA LYS A 322 7.15 -13.65 -4.37
C LYS A 322 7.64 -14.27 -3.06
N GLU A 323 7.67 -15.60 -3.01
CA GLU A 323 8.20 -16.34 -1.87
C GLU A 323 9.73 -16.20 -1.77
N PRO A 324 10.27 -15.88 -0.58
CA PRO A 324 11.72 -15.84 -0.38
C PRO A 324 12.37 -17.20 -0.59
N CYS A 325 13.28 -17.28 -1.56
CA CYS A 325 14.17 -18.42 -1.78
C CYS A 325 15.29 -18.47 -0.72
N THR A 326 16.05 -19.56 -0.70
CA THR A 326 17.15 -19.78 0.26
C THR A 326 18.20 -18.67 0.24
N GLU A 327 18.42 -18.03 -0.92
CA GLU A 327 19.34 -16.90 -1.09
C GLU A 327 19.00 -15.72 -0.16
N ALA A 328 17.70 -15.40 0.01
CA ALA A 328 17.27 -14.27 0.84
C ALA A 328 17.73 -14.43 2.30
N TYR A 329 17.92 -15.66 2.77
CA TYR A 329 18.32 -15.97 4.14
C TYR A 329 19.85 -16.08 4.34
N ASP A 330 20.65 -15.85 3.30
CA ASP A 330 22.11 -15.86 3.43
C ASP A 330 22.57 -14.77 4.41
N PRO A 331 23.27 -15.14 5.51
CA PRO A 331 23.73 -14.19 6.52
C PRO A 331 24.72 -13.14 5.98
N ALA A 332 25.37 -13.40 4.84
CA ALA A 332 26.32 -12.47 4.22
C ALA A 332 25.64 -11.32 3.46
N ARG A 333 24.35 -11.44 3.11
CA ARG A 333 23.63 -10.37 2.41
C ARG A 333 23.48 -9.12 3.29
N THR A 334 23.46 -7.98 2.63
CA THR A 334 23.39 -6.67 3.28
C THR A 334 22.56 -5.68 2.48
N MET A 335 21.83 -4.83 3.20
CA MET A 335 21.06 -3.70 2.63
C MET A 335 21.88 -2.41 2.56
N THR A 336 22.91 -2.26 3.41
CA THR A 336 23.68 -1.02 3.57
C THR A 336 25.16 -1.19 3.28
N GLY A 337 25.62 -2.41 2.97
CA GLY A 337 27.03 -2.73 3.07
C GLY A 337 27.47 -2.89 4.53
N ILE A 338 28.49 -3.72 4.78
CA ILE A 338 28.91 -4.04 6.15
C ILE A 338 29.56 -2.84 6.86
N GLU A 339 30.21 -1.94 6.12
CA GLU A 339 30.86 -0.76 6.70
C GLU A 339 29.85 0.25 7.24
N GLN A 340 28.81 0.55 6.46
CA GLN A 340 27.74 1.43 6.89
C GLN A 340 26.90 0.81 8.01
N GLU A 341 26.62 -0.50 7.96
CA GLU A 341 25.94 -1.21 9.05
C GLU A 341 26.71 -1.04 10.36
N ARG A 342 28.03 -1.27 10.35
CA ARG A 342 28.88 -1.04 11.52
C ARG A 342 28.84 0.42 11.98
N TRP A 343 28.99 1.37 11.06
CA TRP A 343 28.92 2.81 11.35
C TRP A 343 27.58 3.22 12.01
N LEU A 344 26.48 2.60 11.59
CA LEU A 344 25.15 2.81 12.17
C LEU A 344 25.12 2.30 13.61
N LEU A 345 25.45 1.02 13.83
CA LEU A 345 25.37 0.39 15.14
C LEU A 345 26.31 1.07 16.15
N ASP A 346 27.53 1.37 15.75
CA ASP A 346 28.51 2.10 16.55
C ASP A 346 28.04 3.50 16.93
N GLY A 347 27.41 4.21 15.99
CA GLY A 347 26.87 5.54 16.23
C GLY A 347 25.71 5.51 17.24
N LEU A 348 24.82 4.55 17.11
CA LEU A 348 23.71 4.35 18.04
C LEU A 348 24.19 3.95 19.44
N ASP A 349 25.22 3.11 19.56
CA ASP A 349 25.80 2.69 20.85
C ASP A 349 26.43 3.87 21.60
N ARG A 350 27.04 4.81 20.86
CA ARG A 350 27.70 6.00 21.42
C ARG A 350 26.77 7.21 21.57
N SER A 351 25.56 7.14 21.03
CA SER A 351 24.64 8.27 21.00
C SER A 351 24.26 8.73 22.40
N ARG A 352 24.18 10.05 22.57
CA ARG A 352 23.67 10.72 23.78
C ARG A 352 22.36 11.45 23.52
N ALA A 353 21.79 11.28 22.33
CA ALA A 353 20.52 11.87 21.97
C ALA A 353 19.35 11.15 22.66
N ARG A 354 18.28 11.88 22.95
CA ARG A 354 17.05 11.31 23.53
C ARG A 354 16.26 10.49 22.51
N TRP A 355 16.23 10.94 21.27
CA TRP A 355 15.62 10.24 20.14
C TRP A 355 16.71 9.86 19.13
N ASN A 356 16.74 8.59 18.73
CA ASN A 356 17.70 8.10 17.74
C ASN A 356 16.97 7.75 16.46
N VAL A 357 17.20 8.55 15.42
CA VAL A 357 16.46 8.46 14.16
C VAL A 357 17.33 7.78 13.12
N ILE A 358 16.75 6.80 12.43
CA ILE A 358 17.31 6.19 11.23
C ILE A 358 16.48 6.66 10.05
N ALA A 359 17.08 7.50 9.20
CA ALA A 359 16.44 8.07 8.03
C ALA A 359 16.90 7.31 6.79
N GLN A 360 16.00 6.62 6.11
CA GLN A 360 16.35 5.71 5.01
C GLN A 360 15.20 5.54 4.02
N GLN A 361 15.43 4.72 3.00
CA GLN A 361 14.63 4.66 1.78
C GLN A 361 13.46 3.66 1.88
N THR A 362 13.77 2.41 2.26
CA THR A 362 12.91 1.22 2.03
C THR A 362 12.21 0.74 3.29
N ILE A 363 10.99 0.20 3.22
CA ILE A 363 10.26 -0.22 4.43
C ILE A 363 11.02 -1.33 5.21
N MET A 364 11.25 -1.09 6.50
CA MET A 364 11.99 -2.00 7.39
C MET A 364 11.09 -3.07 8.01
N ALA A 365 9.85 -2.72 8.38
CA ALA A 365 8.89 -3.68 8.89
C ALA A 365 8.69 -4.83 7.89
N ALA A 366 8.49 -6.05 8.41
CA ALA A 366 8.10 -7.17 7.56
C ALA A 366 6.71 -6.93 6.98
N PHE A 367 6.46 -7.36 5.75
CA PHE A 367 5.12 -7.35 5.19
C PHE A 367 4.87 -8.63 4.38
N ASP A 368 3.99 -9.47 4.91
CA ASP A 368 3.52 -10.67 4.23
C ASP A 368 2.23 -10.38 3.46
N TYR A 369 2.27 -10.56 2.14
CA TYR A 369 1.09 -10.48 1.30
C TYR A 369 0.25 -11.75 1.37
N ASP A 370 0.83 -12.85 1.85
CA ASP A 370 0.15 -14.13 2.00
C ASP A 370 -0.61 -14.18 3.33
N LEU A 371 -1.87 -14.61 3.30
CA LEU A 371 -2.64 -14.93 4.51
C LEU A 371 -2.43 -16.40 4.94
N GLY A 372 -1.72 -17.16 4.10
CA GLY A 372 -1.34 -18.56 4.18
C GLY A 372 -0.29 -18.94 5.22
N PRO A 373 0.17 -20.21 5.19
CA PRO A 373 1.42 -20.64 5.81
C PRO A 373 2.65 -20.30 4.94
N GLY A 374 2.43 -19.93 3.68
CA GLY A 374 3.47 -19.37 2.82
C GLY A 374 3.87 -17.98 3.29
N ARG A 375 4.87 -17.40 2.64
CA ARG A 375 5.25 -16.01 2.87
C ARG A 375 5.53 -15.35 1.54
N ILE A 376 4.73 -14.38 1.14
CA ILE A 376 4.97 -13.59 -0.07
C ILE A 376 5.43 -12.21 0.39
N VAL A 377 6.61 -11.79 -0.04
CA VAL A 377 7.18 -10.49 0.36
C VAL A 377 7.68 -9.72 -0.85
N ASN A 378 7.94 -8.42 -0.66
CA ASN A 378 8.66 -7.61 -1.65
C ASN A 378 10.17 -7.76 -1.42
N LEU A 379 10.88 -8.37 -2.37
CA LEU A 379 12.30 -8.71 -2.25
C LEU A 379 13.25 -7.51 -2.45
N ASP A 380 12.74 -6.36 -2.90
CA ASP A 380 13.51 -5.12 -2.96
C ASP A 380 13.68 -4.45 -1.58
N GLN A 381 12.79 -4.78 -0.64
CA GLN A 381 12.72 -4.18 0.70
C GLN A 381 13.56 -4.94 1.72
N TRP A 382 13.53 -4.53 2.98
CA TRP A 382 14.20 -5.24 4.07
C TRP A 382 13.75 -6.69 4.26
N ASP A 383 12.60 -7.09 3.70
CA ASP A 383 12.17 -8.50 3.62
C ASP A 383 13.00 -9.36 2.67
N GLY A 384 13.68 -8.77 1.68
CA GLY A 384 14.71 -9.42 0.87
C GLY A 384 16.06 -9.57 1.60
N TYR A 385 16.24 -8.89 2.74
CA TYR A 385 17.48 -8.86 3.51
C TYR A 385 17.25 -9.19 5.00
N PRO A 386 16.52 -10.28 5.34
CA PRO A 386 16.11 -10.60 6.70
C PRO A 386 17.29 -10.76 7.67
N ALA A 387 18.45 -11.26 7.21
CA ALA A 387 19.64 -11.36 8.04
C ALA A 387 20.18 -9.98 8.46
N ALA A 388 20.25 -9.02 7.54
CA ALA A 388 20.67 -7.65 7.82
C ALA A 388 19.69 -6.94 8.75
N ARG A 389 18.38 -7.07 8.47
CA ARG A 389 17.33 -6.57 9.37
C ARG A 389 17.48 -7.14 10.77
N THR A 390 17.67 -8.45 10.88
CA THR A 390 17.81 -9.14 12.17
C THR A 390 18.99 -8.59 12.97
N ARG A 391 20.16 -8.34 12.36
CA ARG A 391 21.33 -7.78 13.06
C ARG A 391 21.03 -6.42 13.72
N ILE A 392 20.24 -5.57 13.05
CA ILE A 392 19.84 -4.26 13.57
C ILE A 392 18.80 -4.40 14.70
N LEU A 393 17.76 -5.22 14.52
CA LEU A 393 16.72 -5.42 15.54
C LEU A 393 17.28 -6.10 16.80
N ASP A 394 18.19 -7.05 16.61
CA ASP A 394 19.01 -7.66 17.66
C ASP A 394 19.82 -6.62 18.44
N PHE A 395 20.42 -5.66 17.74
CA PHE A 395 21.15 -4.58 18.38
C PHE A 395 20.23 -3.71 19.23
N PHE A 396 19.03 -3.35 18.73
CA PHE A 396 18.05 -2.59 19.52
C PHE A 396 17.66 -3.30 20.79
N GLU A 397 17.46 -4.63 20.74
CA GLU A 397 17.15 -5.42 21.92
C GLU A 397 18.31 -5.49 22.92
N ARG A 398 19.53 -5.77 22.44
CA ARG A 398 20.72 -5.97 23.28
C ARG A 398 21.25 -4.66 23.88
N LYS A 399 21.39 -3.62 23.07
CA LYS A 399 22.02 -2.35 23.45
C LYS A 399 21.02 -1.30 23.92
N ARG A 400 19.74 -1.43 23.53
CA ARG A 400 18.64 -0.53 23.93
C ARG A 400 19.01 0.96 23.76
N PRO A 401 19.38 1.40 22.54
CA PRO A 401 19.57 2.83 22.27
C PRO A 401 18.29 3.59 22.65
N ALA A 402 18.43 4.86 23.05
CA ALA A 402 17.27 5.64 23.48
C ALA A 402 16.33 5.91 22.30
N ASN A 403 15.09 5.44 22.41
CA ASN A 403 13.99 5.70 21.48
C ASN A 403 14.38 5.62 19.98
N PRO A 404 14.72 4.43 19.46
CA PRO A 404 14.96 4.25 18.03
C PRO A 404 13.66 4.46 17.23
N VAL A 405 13.72 5.34 16.23
CA VAL A 405 12.65 5.61 15.27
C VAL A 405 13.22 5.49 13.85
N VAL A 406 12.54 4.73 12.99
CA VAL A 406 12.89 4.56 11.57
C VAL A 406 11.94 5.40 10.71
N LEU A 407 12.49 6.13 9.75
CA LEU A 407 11.76 6.89 8.74
C LEU A 407 12.05 6.28 7.37
N SER A 408 11.00 6.08 6.57
CA SER A 408 11.06 5.34 5.30
C SER A 408 10.19 6.00 4.22
N GLY A 409 10.46 5.71 2.95
CA GLY A 409 9.73 6.17 1.75
C GLY A 409 9.36 5.00 0.83
N ASP A 410 9.71 5.11 -0.47
CA ASP A 410 9.59 4.11 -1.55
C ASP A 410 8.17 3.62 -1.91
N TRP A 411 7.38 3.16 -0.95
CA TRP A 411 6.11 2.44 -1.19
C TRP A 411 4.91 3.29 -1.66
N HIS A 412 5.10 4.58 -1.89
CA HIS A 412 4.07 5.53 -2.35
C HIS A 412 2.79 5.53 -1.47
N SER A 413 2.93 5.17 -0.20
CA SER A 413 1.84 4.95 0.75
C SER A 413 2.30 5.24 2.17
N ALA A 414 1.38 5.66 3.04
CA ALA A 414 1.71 6.00 4.42
C ALA A 414 1.52 4.81 5.36
N TRP A 415 2.48 4.59 6.26
CA TRP A 415 2.44 3.50 7.23
C TRP A 415 2.90 3.92 8.62
N VAL A 416 2.40 3.19 9.61
CA VAL A 416 2.92 3.24 10.98
C VAL A 416 3.11 1.81 11.45
N ASN A 417 4.35 1.42 11.75
CA ASN A 417 4.68 0.04 12.11
C ASN A 417 5.34 -0.03 13.49
N ASP A 418 4.96 -1.06 14.24
CA ASP A 418 5.77 -1.55 15.35
C ASP A 418 6.91 -2.41 14.79
N LEU A 419 8.17 -2.04 15.03
CA LEU A 419 9.28 -2.92 14.68
C LEU A 419 9.46 -3.97 15.77
N LYS A 420 9.09 -5.21 15.45
CA LYS A 420 9.17 -6.36 16.36
C LYS A 420 10.56 -6.95 16.38
N LYS A 421 10.97 -7.51 17.51
CA LYS A 421 12.21 -8.31 17.58
C LYS A 421 12.14 -9.55 16.68
N ASP A 422 10.96 -10.16 16.65
CA ASP A 422 10.58 -11.27 15.79
C ASP A 422 9.20 -10.98 15.21
N PHE A 423 9.09 -10.87 13.90
CA PHE A 423 7.81 -10.61 13.22
C PHE A 423 6.94 -11.87 13.11
N GLY A 424 7.50 -13.07 13.28
CA GLY A 424 6.75 -14.33 13.27
C GLY A 424 5.97 -14.60 14.56
N ASP A 425 6.23 -13.82 15.62
CA ASP A 425 5.50 -13.86 16.89
C ASP A 425 4.82 -12.51 17.14
N PRO A 426 3.47 -12.40 17.01
CA PRO A 426 2.73 -11.17 17.29
C PRO A 426 2.92 -10.64 18.72
N GLY A 427 3.23 -11.54 19.68
CA GLY A 427 3.53 -11.21 21.07
C GLY A 427 4.96 -10.71 21.30
N SER A 428 5.82 -10.78 20.27
CA SER A 428 7.20 -10.35 20.35
C SER A 428 7.32 -8.88 20.71
N ARG A 429 8.42 -8.56 21.40
CA ARG A 429 8.70 -7.22 21.90
C ARG A 429 8.83 -6.24 20.73
N THR A 430 8.12 -5.12 20.81
CA THR A 430 8.40 -3.94 19.98
C THR A 430 9.72 -3.30 20.44
N VAL A 431 10.69 -3.16 19.54
CA VAL A 431 12.03 -2.62 19.82
C VAL A 431 12.25 -1.22 19.26
N ALA A 432 11.46 -0.83 18.24
CA ALA A 432 11.49 0.49 17.62
C ALA A 432 10.12 0.82 16.99
N THR A 433 9.95 2.05 16.53
CA THR A 433 8.79 2.48 15.73
C THR A 433 9.25 2.85 14.34
N GLU A 434 8.49 2.51 13.31
CA GLU A 434 8.71 2.99 11.94
C GLU A 434 7.55 3.85 11.45
N PHE A 435 7.89 4.98 10.83
CA PHE A 435 6.97 5.82 10.08
C PHE A 435 7.37 5.82 8.60
N VAL A 436 6.50 5.30 7.75
CA VAL A 436 6.70 5.32 6.29
C VAL A 436 5.87 6.46 5.73
N GLY A 437 6.53 7.40 5.05
CA GLY A 437 5.86 8.52 4.41
C GLY A 437 5.21 8.08 3.11
N THR A 438 4.02 8.62 2.82
CA THR A 438 3.51 8.56 1.45
C THR A 438 4.41 9.37 0.53
N SER A 439 4.29 9.12 -0.76
CA SER A 439 4.82 9.94 -1.83
C SER A 439 4.24 11.36 -1.87
N VAL A 440 5.06 12.32 -2.30
CA VAL A 440 4.64 13.69 -2.66
C VAL A 440 3.66 13.65 -3.82
N SER A 441 3.94 12.83 -4.84
CA SER A 441 3.09 12.75 -6.03
C SER A 441 3.01 11.39 -6.71
N SER A 442 4.00 10.50 -6.54
CA SER A 442 4.01 9.18 -7.16
C SER A 442 2.83 8.32 -6.73
N GLY A 443 2.15 7.66 -7.65
CA GLY A 443 0.98 6.82 -7.33
C GLY A 443 1.37 5.45 -6.77
N ALA A 444 0.58 4.93 -5.82
CA ALA A 444 0.72 3.55 -5.31
C ALA A 444 0.35 2.45 -6.32
N GLY A 445 -0.18 2.81 -7.50
CA GLY A 445 -0.48 1.85 -8.57
C GLY A 445 -1.46 0.74 -8.15
N GLY A 446 -1.26 -0.46 -8.70
CA GLY A 446 -2.15 -1.61 -8.49
C GLY A 446 -1.93 -2.39 -7.18
N TRP A 447 -0.85 -2.14 -6.44
CA TRP A 447 -0.54 -2.93 -5.24
C TRP A 447 -1.28 -2.47 -3.98
N ASP A 448 -2.00 -1.34 -3.99
CA ASP A 448 -2.81 -0.89 -2.84
C ASP A 448 -3.84 -1.96 -2.44
N ALA A 449 -4.46 -2.61 -3.43
CA ALA A 449 -5.40 -3.70 -3.20
C ALA A 449 -4.72 -4.89 -2.52
N ASP A 450 -3.56 -5.31 -3.04
CA ASP A 450 -2.82 -6.46 -2.51
C ASP A 450 -2.31 -6.22 -1.09
N VAL A 451 -1.84 -5.00 -0.80
CA VAL A 451 -1.47 -4.61 0.56
C VAL A 451 -2.66 -4.72 1.49
N ARG A 452 -3.82 -4.17 1.12
CA ARG A 452 -5.02 -4.25 1.96
C ARG A 452 -5.42 -5.69 2.24
N THR A 453 -5.28 -6.56 1.24
CA THR A 453 -5.51 -8.00 1.38
C THR A 453 -4.55 -8.64 2.38
N GLY A 454 -3.27 -8.28 2.38
CA GLY A 454 -2.24 -8.83 3.28
C GLY A 454 -2.25 -8.26 4.71
N LEU A 455 -2.87 -7.11 4.97
CA LEU A 455 -2.86 -6.47 6.31
C LEU A 455 -3.21 -7.41 7.48
N PRO A 456 -4.20 -8.32 7.38
CA PRO A 456 -4.50 -9.26 8.46
C PRO A 456 -3.34 -10.17 8.89
N ALA A 457 -2.40 -10.50 7.99
CA ALA A 457 -1.20 -11.28 8.31
C ALA A 457 -0.12 -10.45 9.04
N ASN A 458 -0.30 -9.13 9.15
CA ASN A 458 0.72 -8.20 9.61
C ASN A 458 0.26 -7.36 10.82
N PRO A 459 0.02 -7.98 12.00
CA PRO A 459 -0.57 -7.30 13.17
C PRO A 459 0.30 -6.20 13.79
N HIS A 460 1.57 -6.11 13.39
CA HIS A 460 2.49 -5.02 13.74
C HIS A 460 2.24 -3.73 12.95
N VAL A 461 1.55 -3.81 11.80
CA VAL A 461 1.11 -2.63 11.04
C VAL A 461 -0.04 -1.96 11.80
N LYS A 462 0.19 -0.74 12.30
CA LYS A 462 -0.79 0.06 13.05
C LYS A 462 -1.58 1.00 12.17
N PHE A 463 -1.08 1.25 10.96
CA PHE A 463 -1.71 2.13 10.02
C PHE A 463 -1.25 1.84 8.60
N TYR A 464 -2.19 1.96 7.65
CA TYR A 464 -1.91 1.95 6.23
C TYR A 464 -2.81 2.93 5.47
N ASN A 465 -2.24 3.70 4.55
CA ASN A 465 -2.98 4.43 3.53
C ASN A 465 -2.23 4.46 2.18
N GLY A 466 -2.73 3.74 1.18
CA GLY A 466 -2.25 3.83 -0.20
C GLY A 466 -3.09 4.73 -1.11
N THR A 467 -4.03 5.49 -0.56
CA THR A 467 -4.95 6.33 -1.36
C THR A 467 -4.39 7.72 -1.61
N TYR A 468 -3.98 8.42 -0.56
CA TYR A 468 -3.63 9.83 -0.63
C TYR A 468 -2.12 10.04 -0.67
N ARG A 469 -1.73 11.18 -1.26
CA ARG A 469 -0.35 11.66 -1.41
C ARG A 469 -0.12 12.81 -0.45
N GLY A 470 1.13 13.18 -0.17
CA GLY A 470 1.42 14.25 0.78
C GLY A 470 2.82 14.17 1.39
N TYR A 471 2.92 14.37 2.70
CA TYR A 471 4.18 14.33 3.44
C TYR A 471 3.94 13.98 4.91
N THR A 472 5.02 13.76 5.66
CA THR A 472 4.91 13.46 7.09
C THR A 472 5.54 14.57 7.93
N LEU A 473 4.78 15.09 8.89
CA LEU A 473 5.22 16.14 9.81
C LEU A 473 5.50 15.55 11.19
N CYS A 474 6.66 15.87 11.77
CA CYS A 474 7.09 15.38 13.07
C CYS A 474 7.33 16.53 14.05
N ASP A 475 6.81 16.41 15.26
CA ASP A 475 6.97 17.34 16.39
C ASP A 475 7.51 16.56 17.60
N ILE A 476 8.73 16.86 18.01
CA ILE A 476 9.48 16.08 18.98
C ILE A 476 9.80 16.96 20.19
N THR A 477 9.66 16.38 21.36
CA THR A 477 10.02 16.93 22.67
C THR A 477 10.81 15.87 23.46
N PRO A 478 11.44 16.19 24.59
CA PRO A 478 12.13 15.18 25.39
C PRO A 478 11.22 14.03 25.88
N GLU A 479 9.91 14.27 26.00
CA GLU A 479 8.93 13.33 26.54
C GLU A 479 8.15 12.55 25.46
N ARG A 480 8.00 13.11 24.26
CA ARG A 480 7.21 12.50 23.18
C ARG A 480 7.72 12.84 21.78
N TRP A 481 7.45 11.92 20.86
CA TRP A 481 7.53 12.10 19.42
C TRP A 481 6.11 12.04 18.85
N ARG A 482 5.65 13.12 18.22
CA ARG A 482 4.34 13.20 17.57
C ARG A 482 4.51 13.26 16.06
N THR A 483 3.74 12.45 15.33
CA THR A 483 3.75 12.40 13.87
C THR A 483 2.36 12.65 13.32
N GLU A 484 2.26 13.57 12.36
CA GLU A 484 1.05 13.90 11.61
C GLU A 484 1.24 13.50 10.15
N LEU A 485 0.33 12.66 9.65
CA LEU A 485 0.33 12.20 8.26
C LEU A 485 -0.44 13.24 7.43
N ARG A 486 0.26 14.12 6.72
CA ARG A 486 -0.32 15.21 5.94
C ARG A 486 -0.62 14.70 4.53
N ILE A 487 -1.84 14.95 4.05
CA ILE A 487 -2.32 14.50 2.74
C ILE A 487 -2.84 15.67 1.90
N VAL A 488 -2.81 15.51 0.58
CA VAL A 488 -3.53 16.34 -0.38
C VAL A 488 -4.57 15.50 -1.13
N LEU A 489 -5.68 16.11 -1.54
CA LEU A 489 -6.78 15.37 -2.19
C LEU A 489 -6.47 14.96 -3.63
N SER A 490 -5.69 15.78 -4.33
CA SER A 490 -5.34 15.57 -5.72
C SER A 490 -3.96 16.15 -5.99
N THR A 491 -3.07 15.35 -6.55
CA THR A 491 -1.75 15.82 -6.97
C THR A 491 -1.77 16.54 -8.31
N GLY A 492 -2.79 16.32 -9.12
CA GLY A 492 -2.97 17.00 -10.41
C GLY A 492 -3.63 18.38 -10.29
N ASP A 493 -4.10 18.76 -9.10
CA ASP A 493 -4.68 20.07 -8.84
C ASP A 493 -3.68 20.94 -8.05
N ALA A 494 -3.16 21.97 -8.72
CA ALA A 494 -2.23 22.92 -8.13
C ALA A 494 -2.82 23.67 -6.91
N ALA A 495 -4.14 23.74 -6.77
CA ALA A 495 -4.86 24.36 -5.65
C ALA A 495 -5.31 23.34 -4.58
N SER A 496 -4.95 22.06 -4.71
CA SER A 496 -5.51 21.00 -3.87
C SER A 496 -5.30 21.26 -2.37
N PRO A 497 -6.34 21.26 -1.53
CA PRO A 497 -6.19 21.48 -0.10
C PRO A 497 -5.46 20.33 0.60
N ALA A 498 -4.81 20.64 1.72
CA ALA A 498 -4.05 19.70 2.52
C ALA A 498 -4.69 19.48 3.90
N PHE A 499 -4.63 18.23 4.39
CA PHE A 499 -5.28 17.79 5.62
C PHE A 499 -4.38 16.87 6.43
N THR A 500 -4.65 16.74 7.72
CA THR A 500 -4.03 15.73 8.58
C THR A 500 -4.89 14.48 8.54
N LEU A 501 -4.39 13.37 8.02
CA LEU A 501 -5.15 12.11 7.94
C LEU A 501 -5.20 11.37 9.28
N ALA A 502 -4.11 11.39 10.03
CA ALA A 502 -4.01 10.78 11.35
C ALA A 502 -2.83 11.37 12.14
N THR A 503 -2.89 11.23 13.46
CA THR A 503 -1.81 11.63 14.36
C THR A 503 -1.42 10.49 15.28
N TYR A 504 -0.12 10.22 15.35
CA TYR A 504 0.49 9.20 16.20
C TYR A 504 1.48 9.80 17.19
N GLU A 505 1.65 9.14 18.33
CA GLU A 505 2.62 9.49 19.36
C GLU A 505 3.44 8.26 19.75
N VAL A 506 4.77 8.43 19.84
CA VAL A 506 5.67 7.53 20.56
C VAL A 506 6.07 8.25 21.85
N ARG A 507 5.95 7.57 22.99
CA ARG A 507 6.35 8.13 24.27
C ARG A 507 7.77 7.75 24.59
N ASP A 508 8.44 8.63 25.31
CA ASP A 508 9.77 8.36 25.80
C ASP A 508 9.86 7.02 26.56
N GLY A 509 10.87 6.21 26.20
CA GLY A 509 11.15 4.90 26.76
C GLY A 509 10.15 3.80 26.36
N ARG A 510 9.20 4.10 25.46
CA ARG A 510 8.12 3.18 25.06
C ARG A 510 8.04 3.10 23.53
N PRO A 511 8.76 2.15 22.90
CA PRO A 511 8.66 1.92 21.46
C PRO A 511 7.25 1.43 21.09
N GLY A 512 6.84 1.74 19.87
CA GLY A 512 5.49 1.53 19.35
C GLY A 512 4.66 2.81 19.36
N ALA A 513 4.09 3.13 18.19
CA ALA A 513 3.27 4.31 18.03
C ALA A 513 1.83 4.04 18.48
N ARG A 514 1.24 5.03 19.15
CA ARG A 514 -0.19 5.04 19.47
C ARG A 514 -0.87 6.17 18.75
N ARG A 515 -2.04 5.88 18.19
CA ARG A 515 -2.90 6.90 17.62
C ARG A 515 -3.40 7.81 18.74
N VAL A 516 -3.25 9.12 18.56
CA VAL A 516 -3.66 10.15 19.54
C VAL A 516 -4.56 11.23 18.93
N GLY A 517 -4.73 11.22 17.61
CA GLY A 517 -5.62 12.14 16.92
C GLY A 517 -6.17 11.53 15.64
N ALA A 518 -7.42 11.85 15.36
CA ALA A 518 -8.08 11.51 14.11
C ALA A 518 -7.58 12.34 12.91
N GLY A 519 -6.76 13.36 13.17
CA GLY A 519 -6.51 14.43 12.20
C GLY A 519 -7.80 15.18 11.87
N ASP A 520 -7.97 15.54 10.61
CA ASP A 520 -9.20 16.07 10.00
C ASP A 520 -10.15 14.95 9.54
N GLY A 521 -9.89 13.68 9.89
CA GLY A 521 -10.63 12.51 9.42
C GLY A 521 -11.76 12.02 10.34
N LEU A 522 -12.57 11.09 9.81
CA LEU A 522 -13.61 10.33 10.49
C LEU A 522 -13.05 9.02 11.04
N THR A 523 -13.27 8.76 12.32
CA THR A 523 -12.78 7.56 13.00
C THR A 523 -13.88 6.92 13.82
N GLY A 524 -13.66 5.71 14.31
CA GLY A 524 -14.58 5.10 15.25
C GLY A 524 -14.35 3.61 15.36
N ARG A 525 -15.15 2.99 16.20
CA ARG A 525 -15.14 1.55 16.44
C ARG A 525 -16.48 0.93 16.05
N ILE A 526 -16.41 -0.19 15.34
CA ILE A 526 -17.55 -1.04 15.08
C ILE A 526 -17.51 -2.23 16.04
N THR A 527 -18.63 -2.47 16.72
CA THR A 527 -18.76 -3.54 17.71
C THR A 527 -20.01 -4.36 17.47
N ASP A 528 -20.04 -5.59 17.96
CA ASP A 528 -21.27 -6.37 18.10
C ASP A 528 -22.11 -5.69 19.20
N GLY A 529 -23.31 -5.23 18.84
CA GLY A 529 -24.17 -4.46 19.74
C GLY A 529 -24.68 -5.23 20.95
N ALA A 530 -24.63 -6.57 20.93
CA ALA A 530 -25.03 -7.41 22.06
C ALA A 530 -23.88 -7.71 23.02
N THR A 531 -22.67 -7.98 22.47
CA THR A 531 -21.51 -8.42 23.28
C THR A 531 -20.51 -7.30 23.57
N GLY A 532 -20.53 -6.22 22.79
CA GLY A 532 -19.51 -5.17 22.80
C GLY A 532 -18.16 -5.62 22.21
N ALA A 533 -18.08 -6.84 21.67
CA ALA A 533 -16.86 -7.34 21.04
C ALA A 533 -16.56 -6.53 19.77
N PRO A 534 -15.28 -6.23 19.48
CA PRO A 534 -14.90 -5.58 18.23
C PRO A 534 -15.25 -6.43 17.02
N LEU A 535 -15.68 -5.78 15.94
CA LEU A 535 -15.93 -6.42 14.66
C LEU A 535 -14.91 -5.93 13.64
N GLY A 536 -13.98 -6.79 13.27
CA GLY A 536 -13.09 -6.54 12.13
C GLY A 536 -13.74 -6.88 10.79
N ASN A 537 -13.13 -6.41 9.71
CA ASN A 537 -13.58 -6.65 8.33
C ASN A 537 -14.99 -6.13 8.00
N VAL A 538 -15.54 -5.24 8.82
CA VAL A 538 -16.78 -4.50 8.52
C VAL A 538 -16.46 -3.37 7.55
N GLN A 539 -17.19 -3.31 6.43
CA GLN A 539 -17.08 -2.20 5.49
C GLN A 539 -17.74 -0.95 6.07
N VAL A 540 -17.03 0.17 6.05
CA VAL A 540 -17.52 1.49 6.46
C VAL A 540 -17.50 2.41 5.25
N THR A 541 -18.63 3.00 4.88
CA THR A 541 -18.74 3.97 3.79
C THR A 541 -19.16 5.33 4.32
N VAL A 542 -18.65 6.39 3.68
CA VAL A 542 -19.02 7.77 3.95
C VAL A 542 -19.65 8.34 2.68
N THR A 543 -20.92 8.72 2.74
CA THR A 543 -21.66 9.30 1.62
C THR A 543 -22.07 10.74 1.92
N ASP A 544 -22.00 11.60 0.91
CA ASP A 544 -22.52 12.97 1.02
C ASP A 544 -24.06 13.01 1.00
N THR A 545 -24.63 14.19 1.19
CA THR A 545 -26.08 14.43 1.16
C THR A 545 -26.72 14.16 -0.21
N GLU A 546 -25.93 14.01 -1.27
CA GLU A 546 -26.39 13.65 -2.62
C GLU A 546 -26.26 12.13 -2.88
N GLY A 547 -25.83 11.35 -1.89
CA GLY A 547 -25.65 9.90 -1.98
C GLY A 547 -24.36 9.48 -2.69
N ARG A 548 -23.43 10.41 -2.99
CA ARG A 548 -22.12 10.06 -3.56
C ARG A 548 -21.19 9.56 -2.47
N ARG A 549 -20.45 8.50 -2.76
CA ARG A 549 -19.42 7.97 -1.86
C ARG A 549 -18.20 8.90 -1.86
N ILE A 550 -17.91 9.47 -0.69
CA ILE A 550 -16.78 10.38 -0.43
C ILE A 550 -15.58 9.63 0.12
N GLY A 551 -15.84 8.60 0.93
CA GLY A 551 -14.81 7.79 1.54
C GLY A 551 -15.30 6.37 1.81
N ALA A 552 -14.35 5.48 2.06
CA ALA A 552 -14.64 4.20 2.67
C ALA A 552 -13.43 3.68 3.41
N SER A 553 -13.69 2.78 4.33
CA SER A 553 -12.72 2.07 5.14
C SER A 553 -13.22 0.66 5.39
N THR A 554 -12.35 -0.17 5.95
CA THR A 554 -12.71 -1.45 6.53
C THR A 554 -12.12 -1.47 7.93
N THR A 555 -12.87 -1.98 8.89
CA THR A 555 -12.39 -2.07 10.27
C THR A 555 -11.25 -3.07 10.42
N ASP A 556 -10.28 -2.73 11.27
CA ASP A 556 -9.21 -3.64 11.67
C ASP A 556 -9.70 -4.69 12.69
N ALA A 557 -8.82 -5.58 13.15
CA ALA A 557 -9.16 -6.60 14.15
C ALA A 557 -9.65 -6.04 15.50
N ALA A 558 -9.32 -4.79 15.84
CA ALA A 558 -9.82 -4.09 17.01
C ALA A 558 -11.18 -3.41 16.76
N GLY A 559 -11.74 -3.55 15.56
CA GLY A 559 -12.98 -2.93 15.11
C GLY A 559 -12.81 -1.46 14.76
N GLU A 560 -11.59 -0.93 14.70
CA GLU A 560 -11.34 0.49 14.46
C GLU A 560 -11.34 0.78 12.95
N PHE A 561 -11.96 1.90 12.54
CA PHE A 561 -11.90 2.40 11.18
C PHE A 561 -11.35 3.83 11.12
N LEU A 562 -10.81 4.18 9.94
CA LEU A 562 -10.52 5.56 9.54
C LEU A 562 -11.03 5.78 8.12
N ALA A 563 -11.86 6.81 7.94
CA ALA A 563 -12.23 7.34 6.65
C ALA A 563 -11.85 8.82 6.58
N PHE A 564 -11.53 9.30 5.38
CA PHE A 564 -11.38 10.72 5.13
C PHE A 564 -12.67 11.27 4.53
N ALA A 565 -13.11 12.43 5.03
CA ALA A 565 -14.09 13.27 4.38
C ALA A 565 -13.73 14.73 4.70
N PRO A 566 -13.87 15.65 3.72
CA PRO A 566 -13.66 17.07 3.99
C PRO A 566 -14.72 17.60 4.98
N PRO A 567 -14.61 18.85 5.45
CA PRO A 567 -15.65 19.45 6.28
C PRO A 567 -17.01 19.44 5.57
N GLY A 568 -18.04 18.97 6.26
CA GLY A 568 -19.37 18.76 5.69
C GLY A 568 -20.23 17.81 6.51
N THR A 569 -21.44 17.54 6.02
CA THR A 569 -22.36 16.56 6.60
C THR A 569 -22.42 15.32 5.71
N TYR A 570 -22.34 14.14 6.35
CA TYR A 570 -22.24 12.86 5.68
C TYR A 570 -23.09 11.80 6.39
N THR A 571 -23.44 10.75 5.66
CA THR A 571 -23.93 9.50 6.25
C THR A 571 -22.77 8.51 6.33
N LEU A 572 -22.48 8.05 7.54
CA LEU A 572 -21.57 6.94 7.80
C LEU A 572 -22.38 5.65 7.85
N ALA A 573 -22.08 4.67 7.00
CA ALA A 573 -22.75 3.37 6.99
C ALA A 573 -21.75 2.25 7.27
N ALA A 574 -22.07 1.36 8.21
CA ALA A 574 -21.31 0.16 8.53
C ALA A 574 -22.08 -1.09 8.10
N ASN A 575 -21.46 -1.90 7.24
CA ASN A 575 -22.05 -3.08 6.62
C ASN A 575 -21.17 -4.31 6.91
N GLY A 576 -21.64 -5.15 7.83
CA GLY A 576 -21.00 -6.41 8.19
C GLY A 576 -21.87 -7.59 7.80
N VAL A 577 -21.26 -8.64 7.24
CA VAL A 577 -21.95 -9.90 6.95
C VAL A 577 -22.43 -10.54 8.25
N GLY A 578 -23.67 -11.00 8.28
CA GLY A 578 -24.33 -11.52 9.49
C GLY A 578 -24.85 -10.46 10.46
N TYR A 579 -24.80 -9.18 10.06
CA TYR A 579 -25.34 -8.06 10.82
C TYR A 579 -26.30 -7.22 9.98
N GLU A 580 -27.21 -6.53 10.65
CA GLU A 580 -27.97 -5.44 10.06
C GLU A 580 -27.07 -4.23 9.80
N PRO A 581 -27.19 -3.56 8.64
CA PRO A 581 -26.53 -2.28 8.39
C PRO A 581 -26.83 -1.27 9.50
N ALA A 582 -25.81 -0.54 9.94
CA ALA A 582 -25.99 0.61 10.83
C ALA A 582 -25.55 1.87 10.11
N GLU A 583 -26.37 2.92 10.19
CA GLU A 583 -26.08 4.22 9.59
C GLU A 583 -26.13 5.32 10.65
N ARG A 584 -25.32 6.36 10.47
CA ARG A 584 -25.31 7.55 11.31
C ARG A 584 -24.94 8.78 10.51
N GLU A 585 -25.76 9.82 10.62
CA GLU A 585 -25.42 11.14 10.11
C GLU A 585 -24.33 11.78 11.01
N VAL A 586 -23.33 12.37 10.37
CA VAL A 586 -22.15 12.94 11.01
C VAL A 586 -21.81 14.27 10.36
N THR A 587 -21.33 15.24 11.14
CA THR A 587 -20.85 16.53 10.64
C THR A 587 -19.40 16.73 11.02
N LEU A 588 -18.51 16.81 10.04
CA LEU A 588 -17.12 17.22 10.25
C LEU A 588 -16.97 18.72 10.10
N ARG A 589 -16.18 19.31 11.00
CA ARG A 589 -15.81 20.72 10.95
C ARG A 589 -14.36 20.83 10.52
N GLU A 590 -14.03 21.96 9.92
CA GLU A 590 -12.65 22.28 9.55
C GLU A 590 -11.71 22.19 10.76
N GLY A 591 -10.58 21.49 10.60
CA GLY A 591 -9.58 21.31 11.66
C GLY A 591 -10.00 20.36 12.79
N ALA A 592 -11.14 19.68 12.67
CA ALA A 592 -11.69 18.82 13.73
C ALA A 592 -12.01 17.42 13.21
N GLY A 593 -11.23 16.44 13.66
CA GLY A 593 -11.59 15.03 13.49
C GLY A 593 -12.82 14.66 14.32
N LEU A 594 -13.51 13.62 13.86
CA LEU A 594 -14.73 13.12 14.51
C LEU A 594 -14.60 11.62 14.80
N THR A 595 -14.96 11.20 16.01
CA THR A 595 -15.02 9.79 16.40
C THR A 595 -16.47 9.34 16.54
N VAL A 596 -16.82 8.25 15.88
CA VAL A 596 -18.19 7.76 15.72
C VAL A 596 -18.21 6.24 15.85
N ASP A 597 -18.57 5.77 17.03
CA ASP A 597 -18.74 4.33 17.27
C ASP A 597 -20.14 3.87 16.83
N LEU A 598 -20.21 2.67 16.25
CA LEU A 598 -21.45 2.01 15.86
C LEU A 598 -21.47 0.58 16.42
N GLY A 599 -22.61 0.20 17.01
CA GLY A 599 -22.90 -1.19 17.37
C GLY A 599 -23.76 -1.83 16.28
N LEU A 600 -23.30 -2.93 15.70
CA LEU A 600 -24.08 -3.69 14.73
C LEU A 600 -24.97 -4.73 15.43
N THR A 601 -26.21 -4.85 14.98
CA THR A 601 -27.13 -5.88 15.48
C THR A 601 -27.02 -7.12 14.61
N ARG A 602 -26.86 -8.30 15.19
CA ARG A 602 -26.83 -9.56 14.42
C ARG A 602 -28.11 -9.73 13.62
N SER A 603 -28.00 -10.04 12.32
CA SER A 603 -29.15 -10.23 11.46
C SER A 603 -29.78 -11.61 11.67
N GLY A 604 -31.07 -11.71 11.36
CA GLY A 604 -31.69 -13.01 11.10
C GLY A 604 -31.23 -13.61 9.76
N ALA A 605 -31.81 -14.74 9.38
CA ALA A 605 -31.62 -15.33 8.07
C ALA A 605 -32.16 -14.40 6.96
N ARG A 606 -31.31 -14.07 5.99
CA ARG A 606 -31.60 -13.15 4.88
C ARG A 606 -31.00 -13.64 3.57
N ALA A 607 -31.62 -13.24 2.46
CA ALA A 607 -31.10 -13.43 1.11
C ALA A 607 -31.35 -12.18 0.25
N GLY A 608 -30.35 -11.74 -0.51
CA GLY A 608 -30.48 -10.58 -1.40
C GLY A 608 -29.15 -10.12 -2.02
N THR A 609 -29.21 -9.06 -2.82
CA THR A 609 -28.02 -8.42 -3.44
C THR A 609 -27.52 -7.23 -2.61
N GLY A 610 -26.44 -6.58 -3.05
CA GLY A 610 -25.87 -5.38 -2.43
C GLY A 610 -24.91 -5.66 -1.27
N ARG A 611 -24.53 -6.93 -1.08
CA ARG A 611 -23.59 -7.39 -0.05
C ARG A 611 -22.53 -8.26 -0.72
N THR A 612 -21.36 -8.34 -0.10
CA THR A 612 -20.30 -9.26 -0.49
C THR A 612 -19.82 -10.01 0.74
N VAL A 613 -19.34 -11.25 0.56
CA VAL A 613 -18.65 -11.99 1.61
C VAL A 613 -17.18 -11.59 1.53
N PRO A 614 -16.63 -10.87 2.52
CA PRO A 614 -15.27 -10.34 2.38
C PRO A 614 -14.24 -11.47 2.42
N GLY A 615 -13.25 -11.44 1.53
CA GLY A 615 -12.18 -12.44 1.52
C GLY A 615 -11.12 -12.14 0.46
N PRO A 616 -9.86 -12.62 0.64
CA PRO A 616 -8.81 -12.53 -0.37
C PRO A 616 -9.20 -13.15 -1.72
N GLN A 617 -10.07 -14.17 -1.70
CA GLN A 617 -10.54 -14.90 -2.88
C GLN A 617 -12.00 -14.60 -3.23
N SER A 618 -12.60 -13.55 -2.64
CA SER A 618 -14.00 -13.23 -2.89
C SER A 618 -14.22 -12.96 -4.38
N GLN A 619 -15.02 -13.81 -5.00
CA GLN A 619 -15.38 -13.73 -6.40
C GLN A 619 -16.75 -13.05 -6.60
N ALA A 620 -17.62 -13.10 -5.59
CA ALA A 620 -18.95 -12.52 -5.69
C ALA A 620 -18.92 -10.99 -5.66
N GLY A 621 -19.55 -10.38 -6.67
CA GLY A 621 -19.81 -8.96 -6.73
C GLY A 621 -21.09 -8.58 -5.98
N SER A 622 -21.31 -7.27 -5.80
CA SER A 622 -22.53 -6.75 -5.17
C SER A 622 -23.82 -7.08 -5.92
N SER A 623 -23.74 -7.57 -7.16
CA SER A 623 -24.88 -8.03 -7.96
C SER A 623 -25.28 -9.48 -7.68
N ASP A 624 -24.44 -10.26 -7.01
CA ASP A 624 -24.73 -11.65 -6.67
C ASP A 624 -25.59 -11.76 -5.41
N LEU A 625 -26.17 -12.94 -5.20
CA LEU A 625 -27.09 -13.18 -4.08
C LEU A 625 -26.34 -13.72 -2.88
N VAL A 626 -26.36 -12.98 -1.77
CA VAL A 626 -25.79 -13.42 -0.50
C VAL A 626 -26.90 -13.95 0.41
N LEU A 627 -26.82 -15.23 0.77
CA LEU A 627 -27.57 -15.82 1.88
C LEU A 627 -26.73 -15.71 3.15
N SER A 628 -27.29 -15.20 4.24
CA SER A 628 -26.55 -15.07 5.50
C SER A 628 -27.46 -15.17 6.72
N ASN A 629 -26.90 -15.63 7.83
CA ASN A 629 -27.50 -15.56 9.16
C ASN A 629 -26.45 -15.03 10.16
N ASP A 630 -26.65 -15.25 11.45
CA ASP A 630 -25.77 -14.83 12.54
C ASP A 630 -24.46 -15.63 12.69
N LEU A 631 -24.26 -16.69 11.89
CA LEU A 631 -23.13 -17.63 11.99
C LEU A 631 -22.39 -17.87 10.68
N VAL A 632 -23.06 -17.86 9.53
CA VAL A 632 -22.47 -18.18 8.21
C VAL A 632 -23.09 -17.34 7.10
N ALA A 633 -22.32 -17.11 6.04
CA ALA A 633 -22.78 -16.50 4.80
C ALA A 633 -22.24 -17.22 3.56
N LEU A 634 -23.09 -17.32 2.55
CA LEU A 634 -22.84 -17.95 1.26
C LEU A 634 -23.25 -16.99 0.15
N ALA A 635 -22.33 -16.65 -0.75
CA ALA A 635 -22.66 -15.93 -1.97
C ALA A 635 -22.94 -16.92 -3.11
N VAL A 636 -24.01 -16.69 -3.86
CA VAL A 636 -24.43 -17.49 -5.02
C VAL A 636 -24.43 -16.59 -6.24
N SER A 637 -23.72 -16.99 -7.29
CA SER A 637 -23.62 -16.26 -8.55
C SER A 637 -25.02 -15.98 -9.14
N ALA A 638 -25.30 -14.71 -9.41
CA ALA A 638 -26.45 -14.22 -10.15
C ALA A 638 -26.06 -13.29 -11.31
N GLY A 639 -24.83 -12.77 -11.32
CA GLY A 639 -24.31 -11.92 -12.38
C GLY A 639 -22.79 -12.02 -12.60
N SER A 640 -22.02 -12.49 -11.63
CA SER A 640 -20.57 -12.68 -11.80
C SER A 640 -20.25 -13.99 -12.54
N GLU A 641 -19.31 -13.91 -13.48
CA GLU A 641 -18.70 -15.06 -14.14
C GLU A 641 -17.31 -15.33 -13.60
N ASP A 642 -17.04 -16.60 -13.31
CA ASP A 642 -15.72 -17.09 -12.97
C ASP A 642 -15.03 -17.61 -14.25
N PRO A 643 -13.75 -17.27 -14.52
CA PRO A 643 -13.05 -17.71 -15.72
C PRO A 643 -12.90 -19.24 -15.85
N GLN A 644 -12.78 -19.96 -14.73
CA GLN A 644 -12.66 -21.42 -14.72
C GLN A 644 -14.01 -22.10 -15.01
N LEU A 645 -15.13 -21.49 -14.60
CA LEU A 645 -16.51 -21.98 -14.76
C LEU A 645 -17.34 -21.26 -15.82
N SER A 646 -16.71 -20.45 -16.67
CA SER A 646 -17.42 -19.61 -17.64
C SER A 646 -18.46 -20.40 -18.44
N GLY A 647 -19.64 -19.80 -18.58
CA GLY A 647 -20.81 -20.39 -19.22
C GLY A 647 -21.68 -21.31 -18.35
N VAL A 648 -21.22 -21.69 -17.15
CA VAL A 648 -22.00 -22.48 -16.16
C VAL A 648 -21.95 -21.95 -14.72
N THR A 649 -21.27 -20.82 -14.46
CA THR A 649 -21.14 -20.21 -13.13
C THR A 649 -22.47 -19.83 -12.47
N LEU A 650 -23.48 -19.46 -13.27
CA LEU A 650 -24.76 -18.97 -12.75
C LEU A 650 -25.39 -19.99 -11.78
N GLY A 651 -25.74 -19.54 -10.57
CA GLY A 651 -26.36 -20.37 -9.52
C GLY A 651 -25.38 -21.21 -8.70
N LYS A 652 -24.07 -21.09 -8.94
CA LYS A 652 -23.02 -21.74 -8.15
C LYS A 652 -22.62 -20.86 -6.95
N PRO A 653 -22.29 -21.46 -5.81
CA PRO A 653 -21.63 -20.74 -4.75
C PRO A 653 -20.26 -20.24 -5.18
N LEU A 654 -20.02 -18.97 -4.89
CA LEU A 654 -18.76 -18.29 -5.15
C LEU A 654 -17.98 -18.20 -3.84
N ASP A 655 -18.58 -17.56 -2.84
CA ASP A 655 -17.89 -17.23 -1.59
C ASP A 655 -18.60 -17.88 -0.40
N LEU A 656 -17.85 -18.30 0.62
CA LEU A 656 -18.39 -18.90 1.83
C LEU A 656 -17.52 -18.54 3.06
N ALA A 657 -18.13 -17.95 4.09
CA ALA A 657 -17.40 -17.63 5.33
C ALA A 657 -18.29 -17.76 6.57
N ALA A 658 -17.67 -18.13 7.70
CA ALA A 658 -18.27 -17.90 9.00
C ALA A 658 -18.36 -16.38 9.27
N VAL A 659 -19.40 -15.94 9.97
CA VAL A 659 -19.61 -14.53 10.28
C VAL A 659 -18.43 -13.97 11.09
N GLY A 660 -17.84 -12.88 10.60
CA GLY A 660 -16.65 -12.25 11.20
C GLY A 660 -15.31 -12.84 10.71
N ARG A 661 -15.33 -13.82 9.82
CA ARG A 661 -14.15 -14.37 9.13
C ARG A 661 -14.11 -13.93 7.67
N LEU A 662 -12.97 -14.18 7.02
CA LEU A 662 -12.77 -13.91 5.60
C LEU A 662 -13.09 -15.16 4.78
N ASP A 663 -13.58 -15.00 3.56
CA ASP A 663 -13.72 -16.09 2.60
C ASP A 663 -12.36 -16.49 2.01
N GLN A 664 -12.07 -17.80 1.97
CA GLN A 664 -10.89 -18.36 1.31
C GLN A 664 -11.26 -19.44 0.29
N ILE A 665 -12.53 -19.78 0.14
CA ILE A 665 -12.97 -20.73 -0.88
C ILE A 665 -12.82 -20.05 -2.23
N ASP A 666 -12.30 -20.78 -3.21
CA ASP A 666 -12.25 -20.28 -4.59
C ASP A 666 -13.66 -20.42 -5.21
N TRP A 667 -14.22 -21.63 -5.15
CA TRP A 667 -15.61 -21.88 -5.52
C TRP A 667 -16.09 -23.26 -5.06
N ILE A 668 -17.41 -23.49 -5.15
CA ILE A 668 -18.01 -24.80 -4.90
C ILE A 668 -18.89 -25.24 -6.08
N ASN A 669 -18.58 -26.37 -6.70
CA ASN A 669 -19.40 -26.95 -7.75
C ASN A 669 -20.60 -27.71 -7.18
N LEU A 670 -21.74 -27.03 -7.02
CA LEU A 670 -22.98 -27.69 -6.61
C LEU A 670 -24.07 -27.61 -7.68
N PRO A 671 -24.71 -28.73 -8.06
CA PRO A 671 -24.09 -30.04 -8.26
C PRO A 671 -23.54 -30.17 -9.69
N TYR A 672 -22.90 -31.31 -9.99
CA TYR A 672 -22.66 -31.77 -11.35
C TYR A 672 -23.57 -32.98 -11.72
N ALA A 673 -23.74 -33.25 -13.01
CA ALA A 673 -24.43 -34.43 -13.55
C ALA A 673 -23.75 -34.91 -14.85
N SER A 674 -22.93 -35.97 -14.77
CA SER A 674 -22.14 -36.48 -15.89
C SER A 674 -22.53 -37.89 -16.32
N VAL A 675 -22.39 -38.20 -17.61
CA VAL A 675 -22.62 -39.56 -18.15
C VAL A 675 -21.48 -40.53 -17.80
N ALA A 676 -20.30 -40.02 -17.50
CA ALA A 676 -19.13 -40.79 -17.10
C ALA A 676 -18.86 -40.63 -15.61
N GLN A 677 -18.14 -41.59 -15.00
CA GLN A 677 -17.64 -41.40 -13.65
C GLN A 677 -16.63 -40.24 -13.69
N PRO A 678 -16.80 -39.20 -12.87
CA PRO A 678 -15.88 -38.08 -12.83
C PRO A 678 -14.45 -38.52 -12.51
N ARG A 679 -13.49 -38.11 -13.34
CA ARG A 679 -12.07 -38.42 -13.21
C ARG A 679 -11.24 -37.26 -13.73
N GLY A 680 -9.96 -37.23 -13.38
CA GLY A 680 -8.97 -36.32 -13.94
C GLY A 680 -8.17 -35.57 -12.86
N ALA A 681 -7.38 -34.59 -13.29
CA ALA A 681 -6.45 -33.87 -12.42
C ALA A 681 -7.04 -32.61 -11.76
N ASN A 682 -8.18 -32.12 -12.27
CA ASN A 682 -8.70 -30.79 -11.95
C ASN A 682 -10.20 -30.82 -11.61
N ALA A 683 -10.59 -30.07 -10.58
CA ALA A 683 -11.96 -29.95 -10.08
C ALA A 683 -12.98 -29.45 -11.13
N TRP A 684 -12.59 -28.49 -11.98
CA TRP A 684 -13.47 -27.84 -12.96
C TRP A 684 -13.80 -28.69 -14.20
N GLN A 685 -13.34 -29.94 -14.30
CA GLN A 685 -13.76 -30.81 -15.41
C GLN A 685 -15.25 -31.16 -15.33
N GLN A 686 -15.89 -30.99 -14.16
CA GLN A 686 -17.29 -31.34 -13.93
C GLN A 686 -18.27 -30.17 -14.12
N ARG A 687 -18.15 -29.42 -15.22
CA ARG A 687 -18.99 -28.25 -15.57
C ARG A 687 -20.32 -28.65 -16.24
N THR A 688 -21.03 -29.60 -15.65
CA THR A 688 -22.09 -30.34 -16.36
C THR A 688 -23.52 -29.95 -16.00
N VAL A 689 -23.71 -28.95 -15.14
CA VAL A 689 -25.03 -28.36 -14.83
C VAL A 689 -24.96 -26.87 -15.05
N LYS A 690 -25.86 -26.36 -15.89
CA LYS A 690 -26.00 -24.93 -16.20
C LYS A 690 -27.35 -24.43 -15.68
N SER A 691 -27.32 -23.39 -14.86
CA SER A 691 -28.54 -22.69 -14.43
C SER A 691 -28.97 -21.68 -15.51
N ASP A 692 -30.26 -21.60 -15.73
CA ASP A 692 -30.91 -20.62 -16.60
C ASP A 692 -31.41 -19.41 -15.78
N SER A 693 -31.69 -19.60 -14.49
CA SER A 693 -32.10 -18.52 -13.58
C SER A 693 -31.69 -18.77 -12.13
N VAL A 694 -31.57 -17.68 -11.37
CA VAL A 694 -31.36 -17.68 -9.92
C VAL A 694 -32.26 -16.61 -9.30
N GLU A 695 -32.98 -16.96 -8.24
CA GLU A 695 -33.92 -16.04 -7.58
C GLU A 695 -33.95 -16.23 -6.07
N VAL A 696 -34.28 -15.16 -5.33
CA VAL A 696 -34.61 -15.26 -3.91
C VAL A 696 -36.03 -15.82 -3.77
N VAL A 697 -36.15 -16.94 -3.07
CA VAL A 697 -37.45 -17.60 -2.79
C VAL A 697 -38.06 -17.06 -1.50
N SER A 698 -37.25 -16.87 -0.45
CA SER A 698 -37.71 -16.34 0.83
C SER A 698 -36.60 -15.56 1.56
N SER A 699 -37.00 -14.59 2.39
CA SER A 699 -36.09 -13.87 3.29
C SER A 699 -36.90 -13.30 4.45
N THR A 700 -37.22 -14.15 5.43
CA THR A 700 -38.17 -13.87 6.50
C THR A 700 -37.52 -13.44 7.82
N GLY A 701 -36.18 -13.49 7.92
CA GLY A 701 -35.44 -13.30 9.17
C GLY A 701 -35.31 -14.58 10.01
N ALA A 702 -36.28 -15.49 9.96
CA ALA A 702 -36.15 -16.83 10.55
C ALA A 702 -35.48 -17.81 9.58
N GLU A 703 -35.88 -17.74 8.32
CA GLU A 703 -35.35 -18.52 7.21
C GLU A 703 -35.21 -17.65 5.95
N ALA A 704 -34.20 -17.92 5.15
CA ALA A 704 -34.03 -17.36 3.83
C ALA A 704 -33.60 -18.44 2.84
N SER A 705 -33.97 -18.28 1.57
CA SER A 705 -33.64 -19.25 0.53
C SER A 705 -33.49 -18.63 -0.85
N VAL A 706 -32.59 -19.23 -1.63
CA VAL A 706 -32.30 -18.89 -3.02
C VAL A 706 -32.43 -20.16 -3.84
N ARG A 707 -33.00 -20.04 -5.03
CA ARG A 707 -33.21 -21.17 -5.93
C ARG A 707 -32.55 -20.89 -7.27
N ALA A 708 -31.74 -21.84 -7.72
CA ALA A 708 -31.21 -21.91 -9.06
C ALA A 708 -31.95 -23.01 -9.85
N VAL A 709 -32.40 -22.69 -11.07
CA VAL A 709 -33.10 -23.61 -11.96
C VAL A 709 -32.31 -23.76 -13.24
N GLY A 710 -32.09 -24.99 -13.68
CA GLY A 710 -31.25 -25.30 -14.83
C GLY A 710 -31.43 -26.72 -15.34
N ARG A 711 -30.40 -27.19 -16.06
CA ARG A 711 -30.36 -28.54 -16.65
C ARG A 711 -28.93 -29.05 -16.76
N SER A 712 -28.78 -30.36 -16.96
CA SER A 712 -27.48 -30.92 -17.35
C SER A 712 -27.10 -30.50 -18.77
N THR A 713 -25.82 -30.21 -18.99
CA THR A 713 -25.27 -29.91 -20.33
C THR A 713 -24.91 -31.18 -21.10
N GLU A 714 -24.68 -32.30 -20.42
CA GLU A 714 -24.43 -33.62 -21.03
C GLU A 714 -25.73 -34.41 -21.26
N LEU A 715 -26.75 -34.17 -20.42
CA LEU A 715 -28.08 -34.80 -20.47
C LEU A 715 -29.18 -33.72 -20.45
N PRO A 716 -29.45 -33.03 -21.56
CA PRO A 716 -30.37 -31.88 -21.59
C PRO A 716 -31.80 -32.15 -21.08
N GLU A 717 -32.24 -33.40 -21.14
CA GLU A 717 -33.49 -33.92 -20.58
C GLU A 717 -33.56 -33.92 -19.03
N LEU A 718 -32.41 -33.84 -18.37
CA LEU A 718 -32.30 -33.88 -16.92
C LEU A 718 -32.38 -32.46 -16.36
N ALA A 719 -33.57 -32.09 -15.88
CA ALA A 719 -33.78 -30.81 -15.21
C ALA A 719 -33.14 -30.84 -13.81
N VAL A 720 -32.48 -29.75 -13.43
CA VAL A 720 -31.81 -29.62 -12.13
C VAL A 720 -32.29 -28.36 -11.43
N THR A 721 -32.83 -28.51 -10.23
CA THR A 721 -33.19 -27.38 -9.37
C THR A 721 -32.43 -27.48 -8.07
N THR A 722 -31.64 -26.45 -7.73
CA THR A 722 -30.92 -26.36 -6.47
C THR A 722 -31.52 -25.28 -5.61
N THR A 723 -31.95 -25.62 -4.39
CA THR A 723 -32.41 -24.65 -3.39
C THR A 723 -31.41 -24.58 -2.26
N TYR A 724 -30.83 -23.39 -2.05
CA TYR A 724 -30.04 -23.04 -0.89
C TYR A 724 -30.97 -22.43 0.16
N SER A 725 -30.90 -22.90 1.39
CA SER A 725 -31.72 -22.40 2.50
C SER A 725 -30.89 -22.26 3.76
N ILE A 726 -31.10 -21.17 4.47
CA ILE A 726 -30.39 -20.84 5.71
C ILE A 726 -31.40 -20.44 6.77
N ARG A 727 -31.20 -20.90 8.00
CA ARG A 727 -32.01 -20.56 9.16
C ARG A 727 -31.17 -19.86 10.21
N LYS A 728 -31.79 -18.98 11.00
CA LYS A 728 -31.10 -18.33 12.11
C LYS A 728 -30.58 -19.37 13.11
N GLY A 729 -29.33 -19.22 13.54
CA GLY A 729 -28.66 -20.10 14.52
C GLY A 729 -28.10 -21.41 13.97
N GLU A 730 -28.22 -21.67 12.66
CA GLU A 730 -27.60 -22.84 12.03
C GLU A 730 -26.23 -22.48 11.43
N PRO A 731 -25.13 -23.17 11.76
CA PRO A 731 -23.79 -22.84 11.24
C PRO A 731 -23.53 -23.39 9.83
N TRP A 732 -24.59 -23.61 9.04
CA TRP A 732 -24.52 -24.17 7.70
C TRP A 732 -25.68 -23.66 6.82
N VAL A 733 -25.50 -23.78 5.52
CA VAL A 733 -26.54 -23.58 4.50
C VAL A 733 -26.97 -24.94 3.98
N ARG A 734 -28.26 -25.26 4.05
CA ARG A 734 -28.81 -26.46 3.43
C ARG A 734 -28.90 -26.26 1.92
N ALA A 735 -28.40 -27.22 1.14
CA ALA A 735 -28.51 -27.25 -0.30
C ALA A 735 -29.21 -28.54 -0.76
N ASP A 736 -30.40 -28.40 -1.35
CA ASP A 736 -31.18 -29.50 -1.92
C ASP A 736 -31.15 -29.38 -3.44
N SER A 737 -30.49 -30.33 -4.12
CA SER A 737 -30.49 -30.42 -5.58
C SER A 737 -31.40 -31.55 -6.06
N VAL A 738 -32.48 -31.19 -6.74
CA VAL A 738 -33.46 -32.12 -7.31
C VAL A 738 -33.15 -32.31 -8.79
N PHE A 739 -32.89 -33.56 -9.17
CA PHE A 739 -32.71 -34.01 -10.55
C PHE A 739 -33.99 -34.69 -11.01
N THR A 740 -34.62 -34.20 -12.07
CA THR A 740 -35.86 -34.75 -12.62
C THR A 740 -35.64 -35.24 -14.04
N ASN A 741 -35.94 -36.51 -14.29
CA ASN A 741 -35.82 -37.11 -15.62
C ASN A 741 -37.06 -36.77 -16.47
N ASN A 742 -36.90 -35.88 -17.45
CA ASN A 742 -37.97 -35.54 -18.40
C ASN A 742 -37.88 -36.32 -19.73
N ALA A 743 -36.96 -37.28 -19.86
CA ALA A 743 -36.91 -38.17 -21.02
C ALA A 743 -37.98 -39.27 -20.96
N ALA A 744 -38.23 -39.87 -22.12
CA ALA A 744 -39.13 -41.02 -22.26
C ALA A 744 -38.50 -42.34 -21.78
N THR A 745 -37.21 -42.36 -21.45
CA THR A 745 -36.46 -43.55 -21.01
C THR A 745 -35.72 -43.30 -19.71
N ALA A 746 -35.31 -44.37 -19.03
CA ALA A 746 -34.47 -44.26 -17.86
C ALA A 746 -33.12 -43.58 -18.19
N VAL A 747 -32.66 -42.70 -17.31
CA VAL A 747 -31.38 -41.98 -17.43
C VAL A 747 -30.47 -42.41 -16.30
N THR A 748 -29.24 -42.82 -16.62
CA THR A 748 -28.21 -43.16 -15.63
C THR A 748 -27.08 -42.16 -15.73
N PHE A 749 -26.70 -41.57 -14.60
CA PHE A 749 -25.68 -40.52 -14.53
C PHE A 749 -24.92 -40.57 -13.20
N TRP A 750 -23.76 -39.93 -13.17
CA TRP A 750 -23.00 -39.65 -11.97
C TRP A 750 -23.28 -38.23 -11.50
N THR A 751 -23.44 -38.07 -10.20
CA THR A 751 -23.64 -36.77 -9.55
C THR A 751 -22.87 -36.70 -8.24
N GLY A 752 -22.76 -35.49 -7.73
CA GLY A 752 -21.98 -35.13 -6.55
C GLY A 752 -21.69 -33.64 -6.58
N ASP A 753 -20.80 -33.23 -5.71
CA ASP A 753 -20.32 -31.86 -5.61
C ASP A 753 -18.79 -31.84 -5.58
N VAL A 754 -18.22 -30.69 -5.92
CA VAL A 754 -16.77 -30.45 -5.84
C VAL A 754 -16.53 -29.25 -4.96
N LEU A 755 -15.64 -29.39 -4.00
CA LEU A 755 -15.08 -28.26 -3.25
C LEU A 755 -13.66 -28.03 -3.77
N ASP A 756 -13.38 -26.80 -4.18
CA ASP A 756 -12.08 -26.37 -4.70
C ASP A 756 -11.58 -25.20 -3.86
N HIS A 757 -10.29 -25.24 -3.53
CA HIS A 757 -9.63 -24.18 -2.79
C HIS A 757 -8.16 -24.17 -3.19
N ASP A 758 -7.79 -23.10 -3.88
CA ASP A 758 -6.44 -22.83 -4.39
C ASP A 758 -5.71 -21.73 -3.60
N GLY A 759 -6.20 -21.43 -2.39
CA GLY A 759 -5.61 -20.47 -1.47
C GLY A 759 -4.53 -21.06 -0.55
N ALA A 760 -3.65 -20.21 -0.05
CA ALA A 760 -2.47 -20.68 0.66
C ALA A 760 -2.80 -21.54 1.90
N GLY A 761 -2.09 -22.66 2.02
CA GLY A 761 -2.31 -23.64 3.10
C GLY A 761 -3.52 -24.56 2.90
N GLN A 762 -4.13 -24.51 1.70
CA GLN A 762 -5.22 -25.38 1.30
C GLN A 762 -4.90 -26.86 1.59
N ARG A 763 -5.90 -27.50 2.16
CA ARG A 763 -5.87 -28.90 2.55
C ARG A 763 -7.24 -29.47 2.30
N SER A 764 -7.31 -30.65 1.69
CA SER A 764 -8.57 -31.40 1.56
C SER A 764 -8.71 -32.44 2.66
N GLY A 765 -9.96 -32.77 2.97
CA GLY A 765 -10.33 -33.77 3.97
C GLY A 765 -11.44 -34.67 3.45
N VAL A 766 -11.29 -35.97 3.70
CA VAL A 766 -12.35 -36.97 3.52
C VAL A 766 -12.49 -37.70 4.85
N ALA A 767 -13.72 -37.92 5.28
CA ALA A 767 -14.02 -38.57 6.56
C ALA A 767 -13.24 -39.89 6.74
N GLY A 768 -12.46 -39.97 7.82
CA GLY A 768 -11.67 -41.16 8.17
C GLY A 768 -10.29 -41.26 7.49
N HIS A 769 -9.89 -40.29 6.66
CA HIS A 769 -8.62 -40.30 5.91
C HIS A 769 -7.65 -39.19 6.31
N GLY A 770 -7.97 -38.41 7.34
CA GLY A 770 -7.15 -37.28 7.80
C GLY A 770 -7.01 -36.18 6.73
N THR A 771 -5.93 -35.41 6.83
CA THR A 771 -5.60 -34.37 5.84
C THR A 771 -4.97 -35.00 4.60
N ILE A 772 -5.53 -34.71 3.44
CA ILE A 772 -4.99 -35.09 2.14
C ILE A 772 -4.06 -33.96 1.68
N THR A 773 -2.78 -34.26 1.50
CA THR A 773 -1.75 -33.29 1.04
C THR A 773 -1.07 -33.70 -0.28
N ALA A 774 -1.39 -34.89 -0.80
CA ALA A 774 -0.76 -35.43 -2.01
C ALA A 774 -1.24 -34.70 -3.28
N GLY A 775 -0.32 -34.44 -4.22
CA GLY A 775 -0.63 -33.75 -5.48
C GLY A 775 -1.37 -34.60 -6.54
N SER A 776 -1.36 -35.94 -6.42
CA SER A 776 -2.10 -36.81 -7.35
C SER A 776 -3.46 -37.21 -6.77
N PRO A 777 -4.56 -37.09 -7.54
CA PRO A 777 -5.88 -37.47 -7.06
C PRO A 777 -6.05 -38.99 -6.85
N ALA A 778 -6.80 -39.36 -5.81
CA ALA A 778 -7.04 -40.75 -5.42
C ALA A 778 -8.51 -40.98 -5.00
N ASP A 779 -8.93 -42.25 -5.03
CA ASP A 779 -10.23 -42.71 -4.54
C ASP A 779 -10.21 -42.92 -3.02
N PHE A 780 -11.26 -42.45 -2.35
CA PHE A 780 -11.46 -42.58 -0.91
C PHE A 780 -12.86 -43.12 -0.64
N ALA A 781 -12.97 -43.98 0.37
CA ALA A 781 -14.24 -44.44 0.92
C ALA A 781 -14.51 -43.68 2.24
N PRO A 782 -15.41 -42.68 2.26
CA PRO A 782 -15.64 -41.86 3.44
C PRO A 782 -16.21 -42.69 4.60
N ALA A 783 -15.66 -42.55 5.81
CA ALA A 783 -16.15 -43.21 7.02
C ALA A 783 -17.41 -42.52 7.61
N ALA A 784 -17.67 -41.29 7.20
CA ALA A 784 -18.84 -40.48 7.54
C ALA A 784 -19.24 -39.66 6.30
N PRO A 785 -20.48 -39.15 6.22
CA PRO A 785 -21.00 -38.59 4.97
C PRO A 785 -20.53 -37.15 4.74
N TRP A 786 -19.22 -36.89 4.71
CA TRP A 786 -18.70 -35.56 4.43
C TRP A 786 -17.38 -35.56 3.67
N ILE A 787 -17.18 -34.47 2.92
CA ILE A 787 -15.88 -34.02 2.39
C ILE A 787 -15.67 -32.57 2.83
N GLY A 788 -14.43 -32.12 2.92
CA GLY A 788 -14.15 -30.77 3.35
C GLY A 788 -12.82 -30.23 2.85
N MET A 789 -12.64 -28.94 3.05
CA MET A 789 -11.36 -28.25 2.84
C MET A 789 -11.10 -27.23 3.96
N THR A 790 -9.86 -26.79 4.09
CA THR A 790 -9.42 -25.78 5.06
C THR A 790 -8.20 -25.08 4.51
N GLY A 791 -7.98 -23.82 4.92
CA GLY A 791 -6.83 -23.02 4.55
C GLY A 791 -5.96 -22.67 5.77
N SER A 792 -5.49 -21.43 5.78
CA SER A 792 -4.68 -20.84 6.84
C SER A 792 -5.46 -19.98 7.83
N ASP A 793 -6.67 -19.58 7.48
CA ASP A 793 -7.54 -18.68 8.24
C ASP A 793 -8.18 -19.30 9.49
N GLY A 794 -7.90 -20.59 9.74
CA GLY A 794 -8.50 -21.36 10.82
C GLY A 794 -9.96 -21.71 10.57
N GLN A 795 -10.44 -21.68 9.32
CA GLN A 795 -11.78 -22.17 8.97
C GLN A 795 -11.72 -23.53 8.29
N THR A 796 -12.76 -24.32 8.54
CA THR A 796 -13.02 -25.57 7.84
C THR A 796 -14.35 -25.47 7.10
N TYR A 797 -14.28 -25.75 5.82
CA TYR A 797 -15.39 -25.78 4.89
C TYR A 797 -15.80 -27.22 4.66
N GLY A 798 -17.10 -27.51 4.73
CA GLY A 798 -17.60 -28.89 4.64
C GLY A 798 -18.85 -29.01 3.79
N LEU A 799 -18.93 -30.11 3.03
CA LEU A 799 -20.17 -30.61 2.44
C LEU A 799 -20.57 -31.87 3.20
N LEU A 800 -21.63 -31.75 4.00
CA LEU A 800 -22.15 -32.82 4.85
C LEU A 800 -23.44 -33.38 4.23
N TYR A 801 -23.38 -34.61 3.74
CA TYR A 801 -24.45 -35.32 3.07
C TYR A 801 -25.38 -36.02 4.06
N GLU A 802 -26.67 -36.12 3.73
CA GLU A 802 -27.63 -36.86 4.58
C GLU A 802 -27.47 -38.39 4.49
N ASP A 803 -26.84 -38.89 3.43
CA ASP A 803 -26.55 -40.31 3.26
C ASP A 803 -25.07 -40.58 2.97
N ALA A 804 -24.62 -41.78 3.35
CA ALA A 804 -23.24 -42.22 3.17
C ALA A 804 -23.02 -42.95 1.83
N GLN A 805 -23.95 -42.86 0.88
CA GLN A 805 -23.89 -43.62 -0.38
C GLN A 805 -23.11 -42.85 -1.47
N PHE A 806 -21.86 -42.50 -1.19
CA PHE A 806 -20.96 -41.91 -2.18
C PHE A 806 -19.51 -42.37 -1.96
N THR A 807 -18.72 -42.33 -3.02
CA THR A 807 -17.26 -42.43 -2.96
C THR A 807 -16.67 -41.03 -3.11
N ALA A 808 -15.50 -40.76 -2.53
CA ALA A 808 -14.82 -39.49 -2.73
C ALA A 808 -13.63 -39.67 -3.68
N TYR A 809 -13.37 -38.65 -4.50
CA TYR A 809 -12.18 -38.53 -5.32
C TYR A 809 -11.54 -37.19 -4.97
N ALA A 810 -10.28 -37.17 -4.55
CA ALA A 810 -9.68 -35.96 -3.99
C ALA A 810 -8.16 -35.94 -4.17
N CYS A 811 -7.58 -34.75 -4.12
CA CYS A 811 -6.14 -34.52 -3.96
C CYS A 811 -5.92 -33.46 -2.88
N GLY A 812 -4.72 -32.88 -2.76
CA GLY A 812 -4.43 -31.87 -1.75
C GLY A 812 -5.19 -30.54 -1.93
N ILE A 813 -5.74 -30.30 -3.12
CA ILE A 813 -6.25 -28.98 -3.52
C ILE A 813 -7.74 -28.97 -3.89
N TRP A 814 -8.40 -30.12 -3.94
CA TRP A 814 -9.86 -30.22 -4.14
C TRP A 814 -10.38 -31.58 -3.69
N ALA A 815 -11.66 -31.63 -3.35
CA ALA A 815 -12.37 -32.87 -3.01
C ALA A 815 -13.71 -32.96 -3.74
N MET A 816 -14.05 -34.16 -4.21
CA MET A 816 -15.26 -34.43 -4.97
C MET A 816 -16.00 -35.64 -4.40
N SER A 817 -17.30 -35.52 -4.18
CA SER A 817 -18.17 -36.65 -3.89
C SER A 817 -18.68 -37.26 -5.19
N GLN A 818 -18.89 -38.58 -5.24
CA GLN A 818 -19.30 -39.31 -6.44
C GLN A 818 -20.38 -40.34 -6.12
N ARG A 819 -21.51 -40.23 -6.80
CA ARG A 819 -22.62 -41.17 -6.70
C ARG A 819 -23.20 -41.46 -8.08
N LYS A 820 -23.52 -42.74 -8.32
CA LYS A 820 -24.24 -43.16 -9.53
C LYS A 820 -25.73 -43.27 -9.24
N VAL A 821 -26.56 -42.69 -10.10
CA VAL A 821 -28.02 -42.64 -9.96
C VAL A 821 -28.66 -43.10 -11.27
N THR A 822 -29.73 -43.88 -11.17
CA THR A 822 -30.60 -44.22 -12.30
C THR A 822 -32.01 -43.73 -11.99
N LEU A 823 -32.60 -42.95 -12.90
CA LEU A 823 -33.94 -42.39 -12.79
C LEU A 823 -34.84 -42.90 -13.90
N GLU A 824 -35.96 -43.50 -13.55
CA GLU A 824 -37.04 -43.81 -14.49
C GLU A 824 -37.70 -42.53 -15.06
N PRO A 825 -38.40 -42.59 -16.20
CA PRO A 825 -39.14 -41.46 -16.76
C PRO A 825 -40.06 -40.80 -15.72
N GLY A 826 -39.94 -39.48 -15.54
CA GLY A 826 -40.72 -38.71 -14.58
C GLY A 826 -40.31 -38.88 -13.11
N ALA A 827 -39.34 -39.76 -12.81
CA ALA A 827 -38.80 -39.89 -11.46
C ALA A 827 -37.85 -38.73 -11.13
N ALA A 828 -37.66 -38.49 -9.82
CA ALA A 828 -36.74 -37.49 -9.32
C ALA A 828 -35.83 -38.07 -8.22
N PHE A 829 -34.60 -37.58 -8.19
CA PHE A 829 -33.62 -37.85 -7.13
C PHE A 829 -33.24 -36.53 -6.45
N THR A 830 -33.11 -36.53 -5.13
CA THR A 830 -32.68 -35.35 -4.38
C THR A 830 -31.35 -35.61 -3.69
N LEU A 831 -30.33 -34.83 -4.04
CA LEU A 831 -29.07 -34.76 -3.32
C LEU A 831 -29.19 -33.68 -2.23
N ARG A 832 -29.17 -34.11 -0.96
CA ARG A 832 -29.29 -33.22 0.22
C ARG A 832 -27.97 -33.13 0.95
N ARG A 833 -27.53 -31.90 1.19
CA ARG A 833 -26.32 -31.60 1.95
C ARG A 833 -26.42 -30.30 2.74
N ARG A 834 -25.56 -30.17 3.74
CA ARG A 834 -25.28 -28.93 4.47
C ARG A 834 -23.91 -28.42 4.04
N ILE A 835 -23.83 -27.15 3.68
CA ILE A 835 -22.62 -26.42 3.33
C ILE A 835 -22.21 -25.64 4.59
N ALA A 836 -21.11 -26.03 5.24
CA ALA A 836 -20.67 -25.43 6.49
C ALA A 836 -19.38 -24.63 6.29
N ALA A 837 -19.25 -23.53 7.03
CA ALA A 837 -17.97 -22.86 7.31
C ALA A 837 -17.88 -22.65 8.81
N VAL A 838 -16.88 -23.25 9.43
CA VAL A 838 -16.73 -23.27 10.89
C VAL A 838 -15.30 -23.00 11.29
N ASP A 839 -15.14 -22.26 12.38
CA ASP A 839 -13.84 -22.04 13.02
C ASP A 839 -13.31 -23.35 13.61
N ASN A 840 -12.09 -23.73 13.21
CA ASN A 840 -11.39 -24.92 13.69
C ASN A 840 -10.37 -24.63 14.80
N GLY A 841 -10.17 -23.35 15.16
CA GLY A 841 -9.28 -22.93 16.23
C GLY A 841 -7.80 -23.26 16.02
N GLY A 842 -7.38 -23.58 14.78
CA GLY A 842 -6.03 -24.02 14.47
C GLY A 842 -5.70 -25.42 14.98
N ALA A 843 -6.71 -26.29 15.14
CA ALA A 843 -6.51 -27.66 15.60
C ALA A 843 -5.59 -28.48 14.66
N ALA A 844 -4.86 -29.44 15.25
CA ALA A 844 -3.99 -30.34 14.49
C ALA A 844 -4.77 -31.18 13.46
N ASP A 845 -5.99 -31.59 13.78
CA ASP A 845 -6.96 -32.11 12.82
C ASP A 845 -8.07 -31.07 12.61
N PRO A 846 -7.97 -30.24 11.56
CA PRO A 846 -8.94 -29.19 11.30
C PRO A 846 -10.31 -29.76 10.91
N PHE A 847 -10.41 -31.00 10.44
CA PHE A 847 -11.67 -31.58 9.96
C PHE A 847 -12.53 -32.23 11.05
N ALA A 848 -11.99 -32.40 12.26
CA ALA A 848 -12.72 -32.95 13.40
C ALA A 848 -14.01 -32.17 13.70
N VAL A 849 -14.01 -30.85 13.44
CA VAL A 849 -15.18 -29.98 13.64
C VAL A 849 -16.37 -30.36 12.75
N LEU A 850 -16.13 -30.97 11.57
CA LEU A 850 -17.21 -31.41 10.67
C LEU A 850 -17.94 -32.65 11.21
N GLY A 851 -17.29 -33.47 12.03
CA GLY A 851 -17.93 -34.65 12.64
C GLY A 851 -18.95 -34.31 13.72
N GLY A 852 -18.94 -33.08 14.25
CA GLY A 852 -19.85 -32.60 15.30
C GLY A 852 -21.08 -31.85 14.78
N LEU A 853 -21.19 -31.61 13.47
CA LEU A 853 -22.28 -30.91 12.78
C LEU A 853 -23.26 -31.91 12.16
#